data_AF-R6NKS3-F1
#
_entry.id   AF-R6NKS3-F1
#
_cell.length_a   1.000
_cell.length_b   1.000
_cell.length_c   1.000
_cell.angle_alpha   90.00
_cell.angle_beta   90.00
_cell.angle_gamma   90.00
#
_symmetry.space_group_name_H-M   'P 1'
#
loop_
_entity.id
_entity.type
_entity.pdbx_description
1 polymer ?
#
loop_
_entity_poly.entity_id
_entity_poly.type
_entity_poly.pdbx_seq_one_letter_code
_entity_poly.pdbx_strand_id
1 'polypeptide(L)'
;MKKSKIATLAVTAFITIALYIYSLYSAYWTFKRGNVGEIILYTALLALCNGAIMLLYTLTDKKRSHSTANKVIVPIAALLFNAAAYPAIGFGVQKAVSPGVGGGVAAGYACIAFGVALAIFFNGLSSRGHKVVSKLTAAVCALSLICSGLTVTYRAIGDYSFLKPFYEISKASSDIGGVPTKDADIVYDFAYATEKNVRDTALGKDETIDIALAKNEWEGFQVVFATAAKDKKVNVSVTDFKNSNGDTLKTEIFKEHYLEVKGLGDVYNCEYPDALIPVTHTGDRVGAAELQKGLQQAFFIRTRAEKDSSAGEYTATVTAVNEKDEVILEKEIKATVWNFTLPDAPANESAFGNGGGTFYTLSGVRDGDDEAAEKLRLQVYNMLLENRLSPYNLPYDILDERADAYMSDPRVTSFVIPYSEDDDLLVEYYTKVTSNPDWAKKGYFYPIDEPGNAEAYAKYTEITDRLSRLCPGYNMVTPFNTDKVIIDGKEMSSVQLQTGKSSILCGLSEVLNRGTTLEEMQNEVKNGSRAWWYVCCAPGGDYCNFFEFLDGIKHRLLMWQQRSFDISGLLYWSTTYCEKANPWESTKTWDDYNSAGDGMLIYPGGYIGFDGPIASLRLMNIADGMEDYDYFALAEAKFGKEWVNEKIAKVVTSPTEYTSDHALFEQVRREIGVALAEA
;
A
#
# COMPACT_ATOMS: atom_id res chain seq x y z
N MET A 1 50.62 25.02 -27.40
CA MET A 1 50.76 24.57 -25.99
C MET A 1 51.70 23.37 -25.93
N LYS A 2 52.66 23.32 -24.99
CA LYS A 2 53.50 22.12 -24.74
C LYS A 2 52.62 20.93 -24.35
N LYS A 3 52.96 19.69 -24.77
CA LYS A 3 52.18 18.46 -24.47
C LYS A 3 51.84 18.30 -22.97
N SER A 4 52.73 18.72 -22.06
CA SER A 4 52.50 18.68 -20.61
C SER A 4 51.31 19.56 -20.16
N LYS A 5 51.13 20.75 -20.73
CA LYS A 5 49.99 21.64 -20.40
C LYS A 5 48.65 21.05 -20.83
N ILE A 6 48.63 20.29 -21.93
CA ILE A 6 47.40 19.64 -22.43
C ILE A 6 46.98 18.51 -21.49
N ALA A 7 47.93 17.70 -21.02
CA ALA A 7 47.67 16.62 -20.07
C ALA A 7 47.12 17.17 -18.74
N THR A 8 47.72 18.24 -18.19
CA THR A 8 47.22 18.88 -16.97
C THR A 8 45.78 19.39 -17.13
N LEU A 9 45.47 20.07 -18.23
CA LEU A 9 44.12 20.59 -18.50
C LEU A 9 43.08 19.47 -18.65
N ALA A 10 43.46 18.33 -19.23
CA ALA A 10 42.58 17.17 -19.37
C ALA A 10 42.27 16.53 -18.00
N VAL A 11 43.27 16.37 -17.13
CA VAL A 11 43.09 15.86 -15.76
C VAL A 11 42.21 16.81 -14.93
N THR A 12 42.46 18.12 -15.02
CA THR A 12 41.62 19.12 -14.33
C THR A 12 40.18 19.06 -14.80
N ALA A 13 39.93 18.91 -16.11
CA ALA A 13 38.58 18.76 -16.64
C ALA A 13 37.88 17.50 -16.08
N PHE A 14 38.59 16.37 -16.04
CA PHE A 14 38.04 15.11 -15.52
C PHE A 14 37.66 15.19 -14.04
N ILE A 15 38.55 15.73 -13.20
CA ILE A 15 38.29 15.92 -11.77
C ILE A 15 37.10 16.88 -11.57
N THR A 16 37.03 17.96 -12.35
CA THR A 16 35.93 18.93 -12.27
C THR A 16 34.59 18.29 -12.63
N ILE A 17 34.57 17.42 -13.65
CA ILE A 17 33.36 16.69 -14.04
C ILE A 17 32.92 15.70 -12.95
N ALA A 18 33.86 14.94 -12.37
CA ALA A 18 33.55 13.99 -11.30
C ALA A 18 33.01 14.70 -10.05
N LEU A 19 33.63 15.82 -9.65
CA LEU A 19 33.16 16.65 -8.54
C LEU A 19 31.79 17.25 -8.81
N TYR A 20 31.49 17.62 -10.06
CA TYR A 20 30.18 18.14 -10.42
C TYR A 20 29.09 17.08 -10.29
N ILE A 21 29.33 15.87 -10.81
CA ILE A 21 28.39 14.74 -10.71
C ILE A 21 28.12 14.39 -9.25
N TYR A 22 29.17 14.32 -8.42
CA TYR A 22 29.02 14.12 -6.98
C TYR A 22 28.21 15.25 -6.32
N SER A 23 28.49 16.50 -6.69
CA SER A 23 27.80 17.67 -6.15
C SER A 23 26.33 17.70 -6.57
N LEU A 24 25.97 17.27 -7.78
CA LEU A 24 24.59 17.13 -8.26
C LEU A 24 23.81 16.07 -7.47
N TYR A 25 24.41 14.88 -7.33
CA TYR A 25 23.79 13.79 -6.58
C TYR A 25 23.54 14.21 -5.13
N SER A 26 24.54 14.84 -4.51
CA SER A 26 24.44 15.30 -3.14
C SER A 26 23.47 16.48 -2.98
N ALA A 27 23.46 17.41 -3.93
CA ALA A 27 22.53 18.55 -4.00
C ALA A 27 21.05 18.13 -3.94
N TYR A 28 20.67 17.10 -4.71
CA TYR A 28 19.33 16.54 -4.72
C TYR A 28 18.89 16.05 -3.31
N TRP A 29 19.75 15.28 -2.65
CA TRP A 29 19.48 14.75 -1.31
C TRP A 29 19.52 15.82 -0.22
N THR A 30 20.33 16.86 -0.41
CA THR A 30 20.51 17.93 0.57
C THR A 30 19.26 18.80 0.70
N PHE A 31 18.63 19.18 -0.42
CA PHE A 31 17.37 19.93 -0.39
C PHE A 31 16.23 19.11 0.22
N LYS A 32 16.22 17.78 -0.02
CA LYS A 32 15.25 16.86 0.60
C LYS A 32 15.37 16.82 2.13
N ARG A 33 16.59 16.96 2.67
CA ARG A 33 16.87 16.92 4.13
C ARG A 33 16.77 18.29 4.83
N GLY A 34 16.73 19.39 4.07
CA GLY A 34 16.58 20.74 4.62
C GLY A 34 17.82 21.32 5.34
N ASN A 35 19.01 20.73 5.16
CA ASN A 35 20.22 21.20 5.84
C ASN A 35 20.85 22.42 5.15
N VAL A 36 20.61 23.62 5.69
CA VAL A 36 21.08 24.90 5.13
C VAL A 36 22.61 24.94 4.94
N GLY A 37 23.38 24.35 5.84
CA GLY A 37 24.85 24.35 5.75
C GLY A 37 25.36 23.54 4.55
N GLU A 38 24.76 22.37 4.32
CA GLU A 38 25.06 21.54 3.16
C GLU A 38 24.57 22.20 1.85
N ILE A 39 23.41 22.88 1.85
CA ILE A 39 22.91 23.61 0.66
C ILE A 39 23.93 24.66 0.22
N ILE A 40 24.47 25.42 1.16
CA ILE A 40 25.50 26.44 0.88
C ILE A 40 26.76 25.78 0.31
N LEU A 41 27.22 24.68 0.91
CA LEU A 41 28.39 23.94 0.46
C LEU A 41 28.24 23.44 -0.98
N TYR A 42 27.14 22.75 -1.29
CA TYR A 42 26.91 22.19 -2.63
C TYR A 42 26.62 23.26 -3.67
N THR A 43 25.97 24.38 -3.29
CA THR A 43 25.84 25.56 -4.16
C THR A 43 27.21 26.11 -4.55
N ALA A 44 28.12 26.26 -3.59
CA ALA A 44 29.47 26.73 -3.85
C ALA A 44 30.24 25.75 -4.76
N LEU A 45 30.12 24.44 -4.52
CA LEU A 45 30.79 23.41 -5.33
C LEU A 45 30.28 23.40 -6.79
N LEU A 46 28.96 23.44 -7.00
CA LEU A 46 28.36 23.49 -8.34
C LEU A 46 28.80 24.76 -9.10
N ALA A 47 28.80 25.91 -8.43
CA ALA A 47 29.22 27.18 -9.00
C ALA A 47 30.72 27.19 -9.36
N LEU A 48 31.57 26.67 -8.47
CA LEU A 48 33.02 26.55 -8.70
C LEU A 48 33.34 25.64 -9.89
N CYS A 49 32.66 24.50 -10.00
CA CYS A 49 32.86 23.57 -11.09
C CYS A 49 32.43 24.16 -12.45
N ASN A 50 31.29 24.87 -12.50
CA ASN A 50 30.85 25.54 -13.73
C ASN A 50 31.84 26.66 -14.13
N GLY A 51 32.28 27.48 -13.16
CA GLY A 51 33.33 28.47 -13.36
C GLY A 51 34.64 27.85 -13.87
N ALA A 52 35.06 26.72 -13.30
CA ALA A 52 36.27 26.00 -13.73
C ALA A 52 36.16 25.47 -15.17
N ILE A 53 35.00 24.95 -15.59
CA ILE A 53 34.79 24.53 -16.99
C ILE A 53 34.85 25.72 -17.94
N MET A 54 34.26 26.85 -17.56
CA MET A 54 34.33 28.07 -18.38
C MET A 54 35.73 28.67 -18.43
N LEU A 55 36.53 28.50 -17.37
CA LEU A 55 37.96 28.84 -17.38
C LEU A 55 38.71 27.93 -18.34
N LEU A 56 38.52 26.61 -18.24
CA LEU A 56 39.10 25.65 -19.17
C LEU A 56 38.74 25.98 -20.62
N TYR A 57 37.49 26.39 -20.89
CA TYR A 57 37.05 26.87 -22.20
C TYR A 57 37.88 28.07 -22.67
N THR A 58 37.94 29.16 -21.90
CA THR A 58 38.67 30.37 -22.34
C THR A 58 40.18 30.14 -22.51
N LEU A 59 40.75 29.16 -21.80
CA LEU A 59 42.15 28.77 -21.92
C LEU A 59 42.44 27.84 -23.11
N THR A 60 41.44 27.07 -23.55
CA THR A 60 41.63 26.00 -24.54
C THR A 60 40.85 26.19 -25.83
N ASP A 61 39.97 27.20 -25.92
CA ASP A 61 39.23 27.52 -27.12
C ASP A 61 40.20 27.76 -28.28
N LYS A 62 40.12 26.88 -29.26
CA LYS A 62 40.99 26.90 -30.42
C LYS A 62 40.39 27.69 -31.59
N LYS A 63 39.17 28.19 -31.45
CA LYS A 63 38.48 29.02 -32.45
C LYS A 63 38.66 30.51 -32.20
N ARG A 64 38.80 30.92 -30.93
CA ARG A 64 38.91 32.32 -30.54
C ARG A 64 40.09 32.52 -29.60
N SER A 65 40.86 33.57 -29.85
CA SER A 65 41.84 34.05 -28.88
C SER A 65 41.12 34.93 -27.86
N HIS A 66 40.95 34.44 -26.64
CA HIS A 66 40.35 35.21 -25.56
C HIS A 66 41.36 36.19 -24.94
N SER A 67 40.93 37.44 -24.74
CA SER A 67 41.71 38.46 -24.03
C SER A 67 42.00 38.03 -22.59
N THR A 68 43.03 38.62 -21.96
CA THR A 68 43.32 38.38 -20.53
C THR A 68 42.12 38.73 -19.65
N ALA A 69 41.37 39.79 -20.00
CA ALA A 69 40.13 40.15 -19.32
C ALA A 69 39.05 39.06 -19.46
N ASN A 70 38.82 38.52 -20.66
CA ASN A 70 37.80 37.50 -20.88
C ASN A 70 38.10 36.17 -20.18
N LYS A 71 39.39 35.80 -20.05
CA LYS A 71 39.83 34.62 -19.29
C LYS A 71 39.52 34.71 -17.79
N VAL A 72 39.24 35.91 -17.29
CA VAL A 72 38.88 36.17 -15.88
C VAL A 72 37.37 36.42 -15.76
N ILE A 73 36.80 37.25 -16.64
CA ILE A 73 35.40 37.66 -16.56
C ILE A 73 34.44 36.48 -16.81
N VAL A 74 34.69 35.66 -17.85
CA VAL A 74 33.75 34.59 -18.24
C VAL A 74 33.60 33.52 -17.15
N PRO A 75 34.67 33.02 -16.50
CA PRO A 75 34.56 32.09 -15.39
C PRO A 75 33.86 32.67 -14.16
N ILE A 76 34.19 33.92 -13.80
CA ILE A 76 33.59 34.61 -12.65
C ILE A 76 32.09 34.83 -12.87
N ALA A 77 31.71 35.28 -14.07
CA ALA A 77 30.30 35.48 -14.42
C ALA A 77 29.50 34.16 -14.36
N ALA A 78 30.07 33.06 -14.87
CA ALA A 78 29.42 31.75 -14.81
C ALA A 78 29.26 31.23 -13.37
N LEU A 79 30.29 31.42 -12.54
CA LEU A 79 30.25 31.09 -11.12
C LEU A 79 29.15 31.88 -10.40
N LEU A 80 29.15 33.21 -10.53
CA LEU A 80 28.18 34.09 -9.86
C LEU A 80 26.74 33.79 -10.31
N PHE A 81 26.53 33.55 -11.60
CA PHE A 81 25.21 33.19 -12.13
C PHE A 81 24.69 31.88 -11.53
N ASN A 82 25.51 30.84 -11.43
CA ASN A 82 25.08 29.56 -10.86
C ASN A 82 24.89 29.64 -9.35
N ALA A 83 25.78 30.36 -8.65
CA ALA A 83 25.67 30.59 -7.21
C ALA A 83 24.40 31.36 -6.83
N ALA A 84 23.86 32.18 -7.73
CA ALA A 84 22.59 32.88 -7.53
C ALA A 84 21.38 32.03 -7.99
N ALA A 85 21.44 31.48 -9.21
CA ALA A 85 20.28 30.83 -9.85
C ALA A 85 19.89 29.51 -9.18
N TYR A 86 20.87 28.68 -8.78
CA TYR A 86 20.59 27.39 -8.16
C TYR A 86 19.81 27.51 -6.84
N PRO A 87 20.25 28.31 -5.85
CA PRO A 87 19.47 28.49 -4.62
C PRO A 87 18.20 29.32 -4.87
N ALA A 88 18.19 30.29 -5.80
CA ALA A 88 16.99 31.06 -6.08
C ALA A 88 15.85 30.19 -6.66
N ILE A 89 16.18 29.26 -7.56
CA ILE A 89 15.23 28.29 -8.11
C ILE A 89 14.80 27.31 -7.01
N GLY A 90 15.76 26.74 -6.27
CA GLY A 90 15.49 25.79 -5.20
C GLY A 90 14.60 26.36 -4.09
N PHE A 91 14.99 27.50 -3.51
CA PHE A 91 14.21 28.17 -2.45
C PHE A 91 12.93 28.81 -2.98
N GLY A 92 12.93 29.34 -4.19
CA GLY A 92 11.73 29.90 -4.82
C GLY A 92 10.64 28.85 -5.01
N VAL A 93 11.01 27.69 -5.57
CA VAL A 93 10.10 26.56 -5.75
C VAL A 93 9.79 25.90 -4.42
N GLN A 94 10.76 25.74 -3.50
CA GLN A 94 10.50 25.22 -2.16
C GLN A 94 9.44 26.04 -1.42
N LYS A 95 9.56 27.37 -1.48
CA LYS A 95 8.59 28.28 -0.85
C LYS A 95 7.22 28.23 -1.53
N ALA A 96 7.19 27.99 -2.83
CA ALA A 96 5.95 27.94 -3.60
C ALA A 96 5.26 26.56 -3.63
N VAL A 97 6.00 25.50 -3.33
CA VAL A 97 5.61 24.11 -3.59
C VAL A 97 5.93 23.19 -2.40
N SER A 98 7.15 22.65 -2.35
CA SER A 98 7.64 21.82 -1.24
C SER A 98 9.17 21.68 -1.31
N PRO A 99 9.83 21.32 -0.19
CA PRO A 99 11.28 21.05 -0.20
C PRO A 99 11.71 19.99 -1.22
N GLY A 100 10.91 18.94 -1.39
CA GLY A 100 11.20 17.85 -2.34
C GLY A 100 11.14 18.29 -3.80
N VAL A 101 10.12 19.05 -4.18
CA VAL A 101 9.98 19.59 -5.55
C VAL A 101 11.01 20.69 -5.80
N GLY A 102 11.25 21.56 -4.81
CA GLY A 102 12.31 22.57 -4.89
C GLY A 102 13.69 21.96 -5.13
N GLY A 103 14.02 20.89 -4.42
CA GLY A 103 15.24 20.12 -4.64
C GLY A 103 15.31 19.46 -6.02
N GLY A 104 14.22 18.84 -6.47
CA GLY A 104 14.14 18.22 -7.81
C GLY A 104 14.33 19.23 -8.94
N VAL A 105 13.65 20.37 -8.89
CA VAL A 105 13.76 21.42 -9.91
C VAL A 105 15.14 22.10 -9.88
N ALA A 106 15.72 22.34 -8.69
CA ALA A 106 17.07 22.88 -8.57
C ALA A 106 18.13 21.92 -9.14
N ALA A 107 18.01 20.62 -8.86
CA ALA A 107 18.88 19.59 -9.41
C ALA A 107 18.74 19.48 -10.94
N GLY A 108 17.50 19.52 -11.46
CA GLY A 108 17.22 19.55 -12.89
C GLY A 108 17.85 20.77 -13.60
N TYR A 109 17.74 21.95 -13.00
CA TYR A 109 18.40 23.17 -13.48
C TYR A 109 19.93 23.02 -13.52
N ALA A 110 20.54 22.51 -12.45
CA ALA A 110 21.99 22.33 -12.39
C ALA A 110 22.49 21.38 -13.50
N CYS A 111 21.81 20.25 -13.72
CA CYS A 111 22.09 19.34 -14.84
C CYS A 111 22.08 20.04 -16.20
N ILE A 112 21.06 20.88 -16.46
CA ILE A 112 20.93 21.63 -17.72
C ILE A 112 22.06 22.65 -17.86
N ALA A 113 22.31 23.46 -16.82
CA ALA A 113 23.34 24.49 -16.81
C ALA A 113 24.75 23.90 -17.07
N PHE A 114 25.01 22.71 -16.54
CA PHE A 114 26.25 21.98 -16.79
C PHE A 114 26.36 21.42 -18.20
N GLY A 115 25.27 20.81 -18.70
CA GLY A 115 25.20 20.33 -20.08
C GLY A 115 25.52 21.43 -21.08
N VAL A 116 25.01 22.65 -20.84
CA VAL A 116 25.32 23.84 -21.64
C VAL A 116 26.80 24.25 -21.53
N ALA A 117 27.35 24.35 -20.32
CA ALA A 117 28.75 24.72 -20.12
C ALA A 117 29.71 23.72 -20.80
N LEU A 118 29.41 22.42 -20.70
CA LEU A 118 30.18 21.35 -21.32
C LEU A 118 30.08 21.38 -22.85
N ALA A 119 28.90 21.68 -23.40
CA ALA A 119 28.70 21.89 -24.84
C ALA A 119 29.57 23.05 -25.37
N ILE A 120 29.59 24.17 -24.64
CA ILE A 120 30.40 25.35 -24.99
C ILE A 120 31.89 24.99 -24.97
N PHE A 121 32.34 24.31 -23.91
CA PHE A 121 33.73 23.87 -23.76
C PHE A 121 34.18 22.98 -24.94
N PHE A 122 33.47 21.89 -25.21
CA PHE A 122 33.85 20.97 -26.29
C PHE A 122 33.72 21.59 -27.68
N ASN A 123 32.75 22.48 -27.89
CA ASN A 123 32.64 23.21 -29.14
C ASN A 123 33.84 24.15 -29.38
N GLY A 124 34.40 24.76 -28.32
CA GLY A 124 35.64 25.55 -28.41
C GLY A 124 36.86 24.74 -28.86
N LEU A 125 36.92 23.44 -28.52
CA LEU A 125 38.05 22.56 -28.85
C LEU A 125 38.13 22.13 -30.33
N SER A 126 37.10 22.38 -31.14
CA SER A 126 36.85 21.68 -32.41
C SER A 126 37.70 22.14 -33.63
N SER A 127 38.94 22.62 -33.48
CA SER A 127 39.62 23.40 -34.55
C SER A 127 40.44 22.64 -35.62
N ARG A 128 40.74 21.31 -35.51
CA ARG A 128 41.06 20.34 -36.61
C ARG A 128 41.79 19.07 -36.08
N GLY A 129 41.53 17.93 -36.73
CA GLY A 129 41.98 16.56 -36.39
C GLY A 129 40.82 15.65 -35.92
N HIS A 130 40.05 16.10 -34.92
CA HIS A 130 38.95 15.34 -34.31
C HIS A 130 37.64 16.13 -34.23
N LYS A 131 37.41 17.05 -35.18
CA LYS A 131 36.29 18.01 -35.16
C LYS A 131 34.91 17.33 -35.08
N VAL A 132 34.75 16.19 -35.75
CA VAL A 132 33.52 15.40 -35.71
C VAL A 132 33.33 14.79 -34.33
N VAL A 133 34.36 14.12 -33.79
CA VAL A 133 34.34 13.50 -32.47
C VAL A 133 34.03 14.51 -31.38
N SER A 134 34.73 15.65 -31.32
CA SER A 134 34.49 16.66 -30.28
C SER A 134 33.09 17.28 -30.35
N LYS A 135 32.52 17.43 -31.55
CA LYS A 135 31.14 17.92 -31.71
C LYS A 135 30.11 16.86 -31.34
N LEU A 136 30.36 15.59 -31.68
CA LEU A 136 29.51 14.47 -31.31
C LEU A 136 29.52 14.27 -29.79
N THR A 137 30.69 14.30 -29.15
CA THR A 137 30.83 14.26 -27.69
C THR A 137 30.13 15.45 -27.02
N ALA A 138 30.29 16.67 -27.55
CA ALA A 138 29.57 17.84 -27.04
C ALA A 138 28.04 17.64 -27.10
N ALA A 139 27.54 17.16 -28.25
CA ALA A 139 26.12 16.93 -28.45
C ALA A 139 25.60 15.82 -27.54
N VAL A 140 26.27 14.66 -27.48
CA VAL A 140 25.85 13.52 -26.64
C VAL A 140 25.85 13.91 -25.16
N CYS A 141 26.93 14.50 -24.64
CA CYS A 141 26.99 14.87 -23.23
C CYS A 141 25.96 15.95 -22.87
N ALA A 142 25.77 16.96 -23.73
CA ALA A 142 24.78 17.99 -23.50
C ALA A 142 23.35 17.43 -23.56
N LEU A 143 23.05 16.60 -24.56
CA LEU A 143 21.73 16.00 -24.71
C LEU A 143 21.41 15.07 -23.54
N SER A 144 22.35 14.22 -23.11
CA SER A 144 22.15 13.34 -21.95
C SER A 144 21.86 14.13 -20.67
N LEU A 145 22.63 15.19 -20.40
CA LEU A 145 22.45 16.01 -19.18
C LEU A 145 21.20 16.87 -19.23
N ILE A 146 20.87 17.44 -20.39
CA ILE A 146 19.65 18.23 -20.60
C ILE A 146 18.42 17.32 -20.49
N CYS A 147 18.39 16.16 -21.16
CA CYS A 147 17.28 15.21 -21.07
C CYS A 147 17.13 14.68 -19.64
N SER A 148 18.23 14.37 -18.95
CA SER A 148 18.18 13.96 -17.54
C SER A 148 17.62 15.07 -16.66
N GLY A 149 18.08 16.31 -16.84
CA GLY A 149 17.59 17.48 -16.09
C GLY A 149 16.12 17.78 -16.36
N LEU A 150 15.67 17.65 -17.61
CA LEU A 150 14.26 17.76 -17.99
C LEU A 150 13.42 16.63 -17.38
N THR A 151 13.92 15.40 -17.36
CA THR A 151 13.22 14.24 -16.77
C THR A 151 13.07 14.39 -15.26
N VAL A 152 14.14 14.80 -14.57
CA VAL A 152 14.11 15.06 -13.12
C VAL A 152 13.15 16.19 -12.79
N THR A 153 13.19 17.30 -13.56
CA THR A 153 12.25 18.41 -13.42
C THR A 153 10.81 17.98 -13.67
N TYR A 154 10.57 17.21 -14.74
CA TYR A 154 9.25 16.73 -15.11
C TYR A 154 8.67 15.79 -14.06
N ARG A 155 9.44 14.83 -13.54
CA ARG A 155 8.99 13.94 -12.44
C ARG A 155 8.71 14.73 -11.16
N ALA A 156 9.61 15.64 -10.78
CA ALA A 156 9.42 16.48 -9.60
C ALA A 156 8.17 17.36 -9.70
N ILE A 157 7.81 17.82 -10.90
CA ILE A 157 6.62 18.62 -11.17
C ILE A 157 5.36 17.74 -11.31
N GLY A 158 5.46 16.59 -11.97
CA GLY A 158 4.34 15.68 -12.21
C GLY A 158 3.68 15.18 -10.93
N ASP A 159 4.48 15.03 -9.87
CA ASP A 159 4.00 14.65 -8.53
C ASP A 159 3.33 15.81 -7.76
N TYR A 160 3.27 17.03 -8.32
CA TYR A 160 2.71 18.22 -7.67
C TYR A 160 1.54 18.85 -8.44
N SER A 161 0.39 18.97 -7.80
CA SER A 161 -0.71 19.78 -8.31
C SER A 161 -0.43 21.28 -8.12
N PHE A 162 -0.25 22.02 -9.21
CA PHE A 162 -0.05 23.49 -9.19
C PHE A 162 -1.24 24.27 -8.63
N LEU A 163 -2.39 23.61 -8.50
CA LEU A 163 -3.59 24.20 -7.96
C LEU A 163 -3.76 23.91 -6.45
N LYS A 164 -2.89 23.07 -5.85
CA LYS A 164 -2.88 22.75 -4.41
C LYS A 164 -2.96 23.98 -3.48
N PRO A 165 -2.21 25.07 -3.70
CA PRO A 165 -2.32 26.27 -2.85
C PRO A 165 -3.68 26.98 -2.98
N PHE A 166 -4.34 26.87 -4.13
CA PHE A 166 -5.67 27.42 -4.34
C PHE A 166 -6.75 26.51 -3.74
N TYR A 167 -6.53 25.19 -3.76
CA TYR A 167 -7.42 24.20 -3.17
C TYR A 167 -7.32 24.12 -1.65
N GLU A 168 -6.14 24.29 -1.06
CA GLU A 168 -5.97 24.40 0.40
C GLU A 168 -6.73 25.61 0.97
N ILE A 169 -6.90 26.67 0.18
CA ILE A 169 -7.74 27.83 0.53
C ILE A 169 -9.24 27.51 0.34
N SER A 170 -9.59 26.55 -0.52
CA SER A 170 -10.97 26.13 -0.82
C SER A 170 -11.39 24.81 -0.15
N LYS A 171 -10.58 24.23 0.74
CA LYS A 171 -10.71 22.87 1.33
C LYS A 171 -11.98 22.58 2.14
N ALA A 172 -12.94 23.50 2.18
CA ALA A 172 -14.19 23.36 2.87
C ALA A 172 -15.33 23.56 1.89
N SER A 173 -16.06 22.49 1.55
CA SER A 173 -17.35 22.66 0.90
C SER A 173 -18.22 23.55 1.79
N SER A 174 -18.91 24.53 1.20
CA SER A 174 -19.99 25.23 1.92
C SER A 174 -21.23 24.35 2.07
N ASP A 175 -21.34 23.33 1.21
CA ASP A 175 -22.40 22.33 1.24
C ASP A 175 -21.83 21.02 1.80
N ILE A 176 -21.97 20.85 3.12
CA ILE A 176 -21.46 19.68 3.84
C ILE A 176 -22.47 18.54 3.92
N GLY A 177 -23.68 18.71 3.35
CA GLY A 177 -24.75 17.73 3.44
C GLY A 177 -25.17 17.42 4.88
N GLY A 178 -25.56 16.17 5.13
CA GLY A 178 -25.77 15.65 6.48
C GLY A 178 -27.12 15.98 7.12
N VAL A 179 -27.37 15.31 8.24
CA VAL A 179 -28.51 15.51 9.13
C VAL A 179 -28.07 16.41 10.28
N PRO A 180 -28.83 17.48 10.63
CA PRO A 180 -28.48 18.33 11.77
C PRO A 180 -28.46 17.57 13.11
N THR A 181 -27.44 17.83 13.93
CA THR A 181 -27.44 17.44 15.35
C THR A 181 -28.17 18.50 16.20
N LYS A 182 -28.23 18.33 17.54
CA LYS A 182 -28.72 19.39 18.43
C LYS A 182 -27.81 20.62 18.47
N ASP A 183 -26.54 20.48 18.09
CA ASP A 183 -25.68 21.61 17.76
C ASP A 183 -25.88 21.95 16.29
N ALA A 184 -26.50 23.10 16.01
CA ALA A 184 -26.88 23.51 14.67
C ALA A 184 -25.70 23.68 13.71
N ASP A 185 -24.46 23.73 14.21
CA ASP A 185 -23.25 23.83 13.39
C ASP A 185 -22.67 22.46 13.00
N ILE A 186 -23.12 21.37 13.62
CA ILE A 186 -22.61 20.02 13.42
C ILE A 186 -23.71 19.16 12.77
N VAL A 187 -23.34 18.51 11.67
CA VAL A 187 -24.17 17.53 10.98
C VAL A 187 -23.55 16.14 11.09
N TYR A 188 -24.38 15.11 10.93
CA TYR A 188 -23.94 13.72 10.93
C TYR A 188 -24.61 12.91 9.81
N ASP A 189 -24.07 11.73 9.57
CA ASP A 189 -24.58 10.73 8.64
C ASP A 189 -24.19 9.34 9.12
N PHE A 190 -25.02 8.34 8.86
CA PHE A 190 -24.64 6.94 9.01
C PHE A 190 -24.24 6.38 7.64
N ALA A 191 -23.18 5.57 7.62
CA ALA A 191 -22.67 4.99 6.38
C ALA A 191 -22.33 3.51 6.58
N TYR A 192 -22.34 2.74 5.50
CA TYR A 192 -21.94 1.34 5.55
C TYR A 192 -20.43 1.19 5.80
N ALA A 193 -19.99 0.03 6.32
CA ALA A 193 -18.56 -0.27 6.50
C ALA A 193 -17.76 -0.21 5.18
N THR A 194 -18.45 -0.42 4.05
CA THR A 194 -17.87 -0.45 2.71
C THR A 194 -17.71 0.94 2.08
N GLU A 195 -18.25 2.00 2.68
CA GLU A 195 -18.11 3.36 2.16
C GLU A 195 -16.79 3.99 2.61
N LYS A 196 -15.96 4.42 1.66
CA LYS A 196 -14.66 5.05 1.96
C LYS A 196 -14.50 6.37 1.21
N ASN A 197 -15.35 7.32 1.57
CA ASN A 197 -15.41 8.62 0.91
C ASN A 197 -14.18 9.49 1.19
N VAL A 198 -13.75 10.26 0.19
CA VAL A 198 -12.70 11.29 0.35
C VAL A 198 -13.17 12.34 1.33
N ARG A 199 -12.27 12.86 2.17
CA ARG A 199 -12.59 13.67 3.34
C ARG A 199 -13.47 14.92 3.12
N ASP A 200 -13.46 15.51 1.93
CA ASP A 200 -14.23 16.71 1.59
C ASP A 200 -15.55 16.42 0.86
N THR A 201 -15.95 15.14 0.78
CA THR A 201 -17.24 14.73 0.24
C THR A 201 -18.37 15.21 1.14
N ALA A 202 -19.45 15.73 0.53
CA ALA A 202 -20.65 16.08 1.29
C ALA A 202 -21.28 14.83 1.90
N LEU A 203 -21.73 14.94 3.15
CA LEU A 203 -22.38 13.82 3.83
C LEU A 203 -23.72 13.47 3.18
N GLY A 204 -24.10 12.19 3.29
CA GLY A 204 -25.44 11.69 3.00
C GLY A 204 -26.48 12.25 3.97
N LYS A 205 -27.62 11.56 4.10
CA LYS A 205 -28.74 11.99 4.93
C LYS A 205 -29.36 10.84 5.72
N ASP A 206 -28.58 9.82 5.99
CA ASP A 206 -29.04 8.61 6.65
C ASP A 206 -29.08 8.84 8.16
N GLU A 207 -30.29 8.88 8.70
CA GLU A 207 -30.55 9.18 10.11
C GLU A 207 -30.38 7.99 11.06
N THR A 208 -30.26 6.80 10.50
CA THR A 208 -30.21 5.52 11.21
C THR A 208 -29.46 4.50 10.36
N ILE A 209 -29.03 3.43 11.03
CA ILE A 209 -28.45 2.25 10.40
C ILE A 209 -28.85 1.04 11.22
N ASP A 210 -29.08 -0.06 10.52
CA ASP A 210 -29.19 -1.37 11.12
C ASP A 210 -28.16 -2.29 10.47
N ILE A 211 -27.64 -3.24 11.25
CA ILE A 211 -26.70 -4.26 10.78
C ILE A 211 -27.25 -5.66 11.06
N ALA A 212 -26.77 -6.65 10.33
CA ALA A 212 -27.13 -8.04 10.55
C ALA A 212 -25.91 -8.95 10.37
N LEU A 213 -25.79 -9.92 11.27
CA LEU A 213 -24.64 -10.80 11.39
C LEU A 213 -25.07 -12.18 11.91
N ALA A 214 -24.33 -13.20 11.52
CA ALA A 214 -24.37 -14.56 12.04
C ALA A 214 -23.68 -14.64 13.40
N LYS A 215 -23.81 -15.80 14.06
CA LYS A 215 -22.99 -16.11 15.24
C LYS A 215 -21.56 -16.40 14.79
N ASN A 216 -20.58 -16.04 15.62
CA ASN A 216 -19.14 -16.13 15.32
C ASN A 216 -18.68 -15.21 14.18
N GLU A 217 -19.27 -14.01 14.09
CA GLU A 217 -19.02 -13.01 13.05
C GLU A 217 -18.81 -11.62 13.67
N TRP A 218 -18.05 -10.77 12.97
CA TRP A 218 -18.02 -9.33 13.18
C TRP A 218 -18.84 -8.60 12.11
N GLU A 219 -19.53 -7.53 12.48
CA GLU A 219 -20.14 -6.63 11.48
C GLU A 219 -19.95 -5.18 11.89
N GLY A 220 -19.64 -4.34 10.91
CA GLY A 220 -19.31 -2.93 11.11
C GLY A 220 -20.22 -1.96 10.37
N PHE A 221 -20.17 -0.71 10.81
CA PHE A 221 -20.77 0.45 10.14
C PHE A 221 -20.02 1.72 10.58
N GLN A 222 -20.39 2.85 9.99
CA GLN A 222 -19.77 4.14 10.30
C GLN A 222 -20.80 5.17 10.77
N VAL A 223 -20.34 6.09 11.60
CA VAL A 223 -21.00 7.38 11.84
C VAL A 223 -20.03 8.50 11.51
N VAL A 224 -20.46 9.42 10.66
CA VAL A 224 -19.62 10.47 10.09
C VAL A 224 -20.13 11.83 10.53
N PHE A 225 -19.22 12.72 10.95
CA PHE A 225 -19.55 14.07 11.38
C PHE A 225 -18.84 15.11 10.51
N ALA A 226 -19.51 16.23 10.26
CA ALA A 226 -18.94 17.39 9.59
C ALA A 226 -19.48 18.70 10.17
N THR A 227 -18.80 19.81 9.89
CA THR A 227 -19.21 21.15 10.34
C THR A 227 -18.85 22.23 9.33
N ALA A 228 -19.68 23.27 9.24
CA ALA A 228 -19.35 24.50 8.50
C ALA A 228 -18.75 25.59 9.41
N ALA A 229 -18.75 25.35 10.73
CA ALA A 229 -18.19 26.25 11.73
C ALA A 229 -16.68 25.98 11.96
N LYS A 230 -16.05 26.83 12.76
CA LYS A 230 -14.66 26.64 13.22
C LYS A 230 -14.66 26.16 14.67
N ASP A 231 -13.54 25.56 15.07
CA ASP A 231 -13.23 25.22 16.47
C ASP A 231 -14.25 24.25 17.12
N LYS A 232 -14.86 23.37 16.31
CA LYS A 232 -15.78 22.33 16.77
C LYS A 232 -15.05 21.03 17.09
N LYS A 233 -15.61 20.27 18.02
CA LYS A 233 -15.12 18.94 18.39
C LYS A 233 -16.29 17.99 18.51
N VAL A 234 -16.03 16.71 18.27
CA VAL A 234 -16.99 15.65 18.56
C VAL A 234 -16.29 14.51 19.28
N ASN A 235 -16.86 14.05 20.39
CA ASN A 235 -16.46 12.79 21.00
C ASN A 235 -17.62 11.82 20.90
N VAL A 236 -17.35 10.63 20.37
CA VAL A 236 -18.37 9.62 20.09
C VAL A 236 -18.15 8.42 21.01
N SER A 237 -19.25 7.90 21.53
CA SER A 237 -19.30 6.67 22.30
C SER A 237 -20.48 5.83 21.85
N VAL A 238 -20.41 4.53 22.08
CA VAL A 238 -21.47 3.59 21.79
C VAL A 238 -21.57 2.62 22.96
N THR A 239 -22.79 2.26 23.34
CA THR A 239 -23.00 1.18 24.32
C THR A 239 -22.75 -0.18 23.66
N ASP A 240 -22.51 -1.22 24.47
CA ASP A 240 -22.67 -2.58 23.95
C ASP A 240 -24.09 -2.77 23.41
N PHE A 241 -24.22 -3.54 22.33
CA PHE A 241 -25.53 -3.97 21.83
C PHE A 241 -26.15 -4.95 22.82
N LYS A 242 -27.41 -4.72 23.20
CA LYS A 242 -28.09 -5.51 24.22
C LYS A 242 -29.46 -5.98 23.75
N ASN A 243 -29.81 -7.24 24.00
CA ASN A 243 -31.14 -7.77 23.72
C ASN A 243 -32.09 -7.64 24.93
N SER A 244 -33.36 -8.01 24.74
CA SER A 244 -34.40 -7.96 25.79
C SER A 244 -34.14 -8.90 26.98
N ASN A 245 -33.33 -9.96 26.80
CA ASN A 245 -32.93 -10.89 27.86
C ASN A 245 -31.73 -10.38 28.67
N GLY A 246 -31.06 -9.35 28.16
CA GLY A 246 -29.89 -8.75 28.77
C GLY A 246 -28.54 -9.30 28.28
N ASP A 247 -28.54 -10.18 27.27
CA ASP A 247 -27.31 -10.61 26.61
C ASP A 247 -26.71 -9.43 25.85
N THR A 248 -25.37 -9.38 25.78
CA THR A 248 -24.63 -8.30 25.12
C THR A 248 -23.76 -8.83 23.99
N LEU A 249 -23.58 -8.02 22.94
CA LEU A 249 -22.55 -8.23 21.92
C LEU A 249 -21.37 -7.31 22.24
N LYS A 250 -20.15 -7.80 22.06
CA LYS A 250 -18.94 -6.98 22.24
C LYS A 250 -18.94 -5.87 21.19
N THR A 251 -18.81 -4.61 21.60
CA THR A 251 -18.75 -3.46 20.67
C THR A 251 -17.41 -2.74 20.75
N GLU A 252 -16.88 -2.37 19.59
CA GLU A 252 -15.65 -1.57 19.45
C GLU A 252 -15.91 -0.34 18.60
N ILE A 253 -15.23 0.76 18.92
CA ILE A 253 -15.35 2.03 18.20
C ILE A 253 -13.96 2.66 17.97
N PHE A 254 -13.75 3.12 16.75
CA PHE A 254 -12.49 3.65 16.27
C PHE A 254 -12.72 5.00 15.59
N LYS A 255 -11.84 5.96 15.85
CA LYS A 255 -11.72 7.18 15.06
C LYS A 255 -10.91 6.88 13.81
N GLU A 256 -11.42 7.24 12.64
CA GLU A 256 -10.70 7.06 11.38
C GLU A 256 -9.65 8.15 11.20
N HIS A 257 -8.44 7.74 10.82
CA HIS A 257 -7.34 8.64 10.48
C HIS A 257 -7.28 8.85 8.97
N TYR A 258 -7.28 10.11 8.54
CA TYR A 258 -7.23 10.49 7.13
C TYR A 258 -5.80 10.81 6.68
N LEU A 259 -5.40 10.26 5.52
CA LEU A 259 -4.08 10.48 4.92
C LEU A 259 -4.18 10.91 3.47
N GLU A 260 -3.32 11.85 3.05
CA GLU A 260 -3.23 12.32 1.68
C GLU A 260 -2.56 11.27 0.78
N VAL A 261 -3.29 10.78 -0.23
CA VAL A 261 -2.75 9.96 -1.33
C VAL A 261 -2.34 10.88 -2.48
N LYS A 262 -1.03 11.16 -2.60
CA LYS A 262 -0.52 12.12 -3.59
C LYS A 262 -0.62 11.58 -5.00
N GLY A 263 -0.87 12.45 -5.98
CA GLY A 263 -0.86 12.09 -7.41
C GLY A 263 -2.12 11.38 -7.91
N LEU A 264 -3.02 10.96 -7.02
CA LEU A 264 -4.33 10.41 -7.34
C LEU A 264 -5.40 11.38 -6.88
N GLY A 265 -5.78 12.32 -7.75
CA GLY A 265 -6.78 13.32 -7.41
C GLY A 265 -7.29 14.11 -8.61
N ASP A 266 -8.59 14.00 -8.85
CA ASP A 266 -9.33 15.01 -9.58
C ASP A 266 -9.63 16.19 -8.63
N VAL A 267 -8.75 17.18 -8.70
CA VAL A 267 -9.10 18.61 -8.53
C VAL A 267 -9.29 19.19 -7.11
N TYR A 268 -9.52 18.51 -5.96
CA TYR A 268 -9.70 19.26 -4.67
C TYR A 268 -9.10 18.70 -3.35
N ASN A 269 -9.31 17.44 -2.98
CA ASN A 269 -8.66 16.78 -1.83
C ASN A 269 -8.37 15.31 -2.17
N CYS A 270 -7.37 14.70 -1.54
CA CYS A 270 -6.97 13.30 -1.76
C CYS A 270 -6.79 12.58 -0.41
N GLU A 271 -7.49 13.04 0.63
CA GLU A 271 -7.43 12.46 1.98
C GLU A 271 -8.43 11.32 2.13
N TYR A 272 -7.93 10.11 2.31
CA TYR A 272 -8.74 8.90 2.50
C TYR A 272 -8.64 8.43 3.95
N PRO A 273 -9.75 7.99 4.57
CA PRO A 273 -9.70 7.38 5.89
C PRO A 273 -9.07 6.00 5.80
N ASP A 274 -8.17 5.63 6.72
CA ASP A 274 -7.62 4.27 6.71
C ASP A 274 -7.33 3.71 8.10
N ALA A 275 -6.44 4.31 8.90
CA ALA A 275 -6.10 3.76 10.20
C ALA A 275 -7.26 3.91 11.20
N LEU A 276 -7.61 2.82 11.90
CA LEU A 276 -8.71 2.77 12.87
C LEU A 276 -8.19 2.92 14.30
N ILE A 277 -8.13 4.15 14.80
CA ILE A 277 -7.57 4.45 16.12
C ILE A 277 -8.64 4.24 17.20
N PRO A 278 -8.46 3.37 18.21
CA PRO A 278 -9.45 3.21 19.27
C PRO A 278 -9.76 4.56 19.94
N VAL A 279 -11.04 4.91 20.08
CA VAL A 279 -11.44 6.24 20.63
C VAL A 279 -11.01 6.43 22.09
N THR A 280 -10.73 5.34 22.80
CA THR A 280 -10.18 5.35 24.16
C THR A 280 -8.70 5.76 24.20
N HIS A 281 -8.01 5.76 23.05
CA HIS A 281 -6.61 6.14 22.97
C HIS A 281 -6.44 7.66 22.89
N THR A 282 -5.81 8.24 23.90
CA THR A 282 -5.51 9.68 23.98
C THR A 282 -4.00 9.90 23.92
N GLY A 283 -3.48 10.36 22.78
CA GLY A 283 -2.06 10.66 22.60
C GLY A 283 -1.83 11.93 21.79
N ASP A 284 -0.68 12.58 22.01
CA ASP A 284 -0.33 13.88 21.41
C ASP A 284 -0.36 13.87 19.87
N ARG A 285 -0.13 12.70 19.26
CA ARG A 285 -0.11 12.50 17.80
C ARG A 285 -1.46 12.14 17.19
N VAL A 286 -2.47 11.89 18.03
CA VAL A 286 -3.80 11.46 17.61
C VAL A 286 -4.80 12.61 17.71
N GLY A 287 -4.59 13.53 18.66
CA GLY A 287 -5.45 14.69 18.90
C GLY A 287 -6.89 14.32 19.29
N ALA A 288 -7.66 15.31 19.74
CA ALA A 288 -9.12 15.16 19.83
C ALA A 288 -9.72 14.94 18.43
N ALA A 289 -10.96 14.45 18.32
CA ALA A 289 -11.70 14.48 17.07
C ALA A 289 -12.18 15.93 16.77
N GLU A 290 -11.20 16.77 16.44
CA GLU A 290 -11.44 18.15 16.01
C GLU A 290 -12.07 18.13 14.62
N LEU A 291 -13.22 18.78 14.49
CA LEU A 291 -13.91 18.92 13.22
C LEU A 291 -13.34 20.11 12.48
N GLN A 292 -12.69 19.83 11.35
CA GLN A 292 -12.21 20.88 10.47
C GLN A 292 -13.36 21.36 9.59
N LYS A 293 -13.44 22.67 9.37
CA LYS A 293 -14.50 23.27 8.57
C LYS A 293 -14.57 22.60 7.20
N GLY A 294 -15.74 22.08 6.85
CA GLY A 294 -16.07 21.47 5.56
C GLY A 294 -15.39 20.13 5.27
N LEU A 295 -14.79 19.50 6.29
CA LEU A 295 -14.17 18.19 6.19
C LEU A 295 -14.86 17.22 7.14
N GLN A 296 -15.01 15.98 6.70
CA GLN A 296 -15.62 14.92 7.49
C GLN A 296 -14.62 14.30 8.48
N GLN A 297 -15.18 13.74 9.57
CA GLN A 297 -14.50 12.87 10.52
C GLN A 297 -15.41 11.67 10.79
N ALA A 298 -15.01 10.51 10.27
CA ALA A 298 -15.70 9.25 10.48
C ALA A 298 -15.23 8.53 11.75
N PHE A 299 -16.14 7.72 12.27
CA PHE A 299 -15.92 6.76 13.34
C PHE A 299 -16.47 5.40 12.89
N PHE A 300 -15.60 4.40 12.84
CA PHE A 300 -15.96 3.03 12.55
C PHE A 300 -16.41 2.32 13.83
N ILE A 301 -17.57 1.68 13.80
CA ILE A 301 -18.13 0.91 14.91
C ILE A 301 -18.34 -0.51 14.42
N ARG A 302 -17.90 -1.51 15.19
CA ARG A 302 -18.19 -2.92 14.90
C ARG A 302 -18.64 -3.67 16.14
N THR A 303 -19.42 -4.72 15.93
CA THR A 303 -19.88 -5.61 16.99
C THR A 303 -19.65 -7.06 16.64
N ARG A 304 -19.42 -7.91 17.66
CA ARG A 304 -19.22 -9.35 17.51
C ARG A 304 -20.35 -10.12 18.14
N ALA A 305 -20.95 -11.02 17.36
CA ALA A 305 -21.73 -12.12 17.92
C ALA A 305 -20.81 -13.30 18.18
N GLU A 306 -20.76 -13.77 19.43
CA GLU A 306 -20.03 -14.98 19.77
C GLU A 306 -20.78 -16.21 19.27
N LYS A 307 -20.09 -17.36 19.25
CA LYS A 307 -20.63 -18.62 18.72
C LYS A 307 -21.93 -19.06 19.41
N ASP A 308 -22.05 -18.74 20.69
CA ASP A 308 -23.17 -19.07 21.56
C ASP A 308 -24.13 -17.90 21.81
N SER A 309 -23.93 -16.75 21.15
CA SER A 309 -24.86 -15.62 21.23
C SER A 309 -26.28 -16.03 20.83
N SER A 310 -27.26 -15.53 21.57
CA SER A 310 -28.67 -15.70 21.25
C SER A 310 -29.00 -15.03 19.92
N ALA A 311 -29.78 -15.70 19.07
CA ALA A 311 -30.33 -15.05 17.87
C ALA A 311 -31.42 -14.04 18.25
N GLY A 312 -31.55 -12.97 17.47
CA GLY A 312 -32.58 -11.94 17.68
C GLY A 312 -32.08 -10.50 17.53
N GLU A 313 -32.95 -9.56 17.91
CA GLU A 313 -32.65 -8.13 17.86
C GLU A 313 -31.87 -7.69 19.11
N TYR A 314 -30.83 -6.91 18.88
CA TYR A 314 -30.06 -6.19 19.89
C TYR A 314 -30.06 -4.69 19.55
N THR A 315 -30.09 -3.83 20.56
CA THR A 315 -30.01 -2.38 20.39
C THR A 315 -28.81 -1.80 21.13
N ALA A 316 -28.23 -0.75 20.56
CA ALA A 316 -27.21 0.08 21.21
C ALA A 316 -27.57 1.55 21.04
N THR A 317 -26.96 2.42 21.85
CA THR A 317 -27.08 3.87 21.72
C THR A 317 -25.74 4.47 21.31
N VAL A 318 -25.73 5.18 20.17
CA VAL A 318 -24.61 6.04 19.75
C VAL A 318 -24.84 7.42 20.35
N THR A 319 -23.86 7.90 21.09
CA THR A 319 -23.87 9.21 21.75
C THR A 319 -22.70 10.03 21.27
N ALA A 320 -22.97 11.26 20.82
CA ALA A 320 -21.95 12.24 20.49
C ALA A 320 -22.08 13.49 21.37
N VAL A 321 -20.94 13.97 21.89
CA VAL A 321 -20.84 15.21 22.66
C VAL A 321 -19.94 16.24 21.96
N ASN A 322 -20.28 17.52 22.09
CA ASN A 322 -19.52 18.61 21.49
C ASN A 322 -18.36 19.11 22.39
N GLU A 323 -17.71 20.20 22.00
CA GLU A 323 -16.63 20.83 22.77
C GLU A 323 -17.02 21.38 24.15
N LYS A 324 -18.33 21.43 24.45
CA LYS A 324 -18.89 21.89 25.74
C LYS A 324 -19.42 20.75 26.61
N ASP A 325 -19.12 19.51 26.23
CA ASP A 325 -19.65 18.28 26.85
C ASP A 325 -21.19 18.18 26.78
N GLU A 326 -21.83 18.88 25.84
CA GLU A 326 -23.27 18.79 25.60
C GLU A 326 -23.57 17.61 24.67
N VAL A 327 -24.57 16.79 25.01
CA VAL A 327 -25.04 15.69 24.14
C VAL A 327 -25.72 16.27 22.91
N ILE A 328 -25.08 16.14 21.76
CA ILE A 328 -25.57 16.66 20.47
C ILE A 328 -26.28 15.61 19.62
N LEU A 329 -25.94 14.33 19.80
CA LEU A 329 -26.56 13.19 19.14
C LEU A 329 -26.78 12.08 20.17
N GLU A 330 -27.97 11.49 20.13
CA GLU A 330 -28.31 10.27 20.85
C GLU A 330 -29.23 9.46 19.94
N LYS A 331 -28.71 8.37 19.37
CA LYS A 331 -29.41 7.56 18.36
C LYS A 331 -29.37 6.09 18.76
N GLU A 332 -30.54 5.48 18.79
CA GLU A 332 -30.66 4.02 18.89
C GLU A 332 -30.33 3.40 17.52
N ILE A 333 -29.50 2.37 17.54
CA ILE A 333 -29.09 1.57 16.39
C ILE A 333 -29.37 0.10 16.66
N LYS A 334 -29.51 -0.70 15.59
CA LYS A 334 -29.97 -2.08 15.68
C LYS A 334 -28.97 -3.07 15.08
N ALA A 335 -28.84 -4.22 15.73
CA ALA A 335 -28.15 -5.38 15.20
C ALA A 335 -29.08 -6.60 15.26
N THR A 336 -29.16 -7.35 14.16
CA THR A 336 -29.90 -8.62 14.12
C THR A 336 -28.91 -9.79 14.06
N VAL A 337 -28.90 -10.62 15.11
CA VAL A 337 -28.13 -11.87 15.12
C VAL A 337 -28.95 -12.98 14.48
N TRP A 338 -28.51 -13.48 13.33
CA TRP A 338 -29.14 -14.59 12.62
C TRP A 338 -28.93 -15.94 13.34
N ASN A 339 -29.85 -16.88 13.13
CA ASN A 339 -29.81 -18.19 13.80
C ASN A 339 -28.98 -19.24 13.07
N PHE A 340 -27.80 -18.86 12.58
CA PHE A 340 -26.77 -19.78 12.11
C PHE A 340 -25.39 -19.31 12.58
N THR A 341 -24.40 -20.19 12.48
CA THR A 341 -23.08 -19.97 13.06
C THR A 341 -22.01 -20.18 12.00
N LEU A 342 -21.11 -19.21 11.84
CA LEU A 342 -19.93 -19.36 10.99
C LEU A 342 -18.93 -20.35 11.59
N PRO A 343 -18.26 -21.15 10.76
CA PRO A 343 -17.25 -22.09 11.25
C PRO A 343 -16.07 -21.36 11.91
N ASP A 344 -15.37 -22.05 12.81
CA ASP A 344 -14.12 -21.53 13.40
C ASP A 344 -13.00 -21.49 12.37
N ALA A 345 -12.98 -22.45 11.44
CA ALA A 345 -12.07 -22.49 10.31
C ALA A 345 -12.69 -21.75 9.12
N PRO A 346 -12.06 -20.67 8.61
CA PRO A 346 -12.51 -20.01 7.39
C PRO A 346 -12.53 -21.00 6.21
N ALA A 347 -13.57 -20.91 5.38
CA ALA A 347 -13.73 -21.68 4.15
C ALA A 347 -12.85 -21.17 3.01
N ASN A 348 -12.41 -19.90 3.09
CA ASN A 348 -11.41 -19.32 2.21
C ASN A 348 -10.01 -19.55 2.81
N GLU A 349 -9.13 -20.21 2.06
CA GLU A 349 -7.73 -20.28 2.46
C GLU A 349 -7.05 -18.94 2.26
N SER A 350 -6.38 -18.42 3.26
CA SER A 350 -5.62 -17.18 3.09
C SER A 350 -4.15 -17.35 3.43
N ALA A 351 -3.34 -16.44 2.91
CA ALA A 351 -1.94 -16.32 3.23
C ALA A 351 -1.55 -14.84 3.18
N PHE A 352 -1.24 -14.26 4.35
CA PHE A 352 -0.92 -12.83 4.49
C PHE A 352 0.47 -12.64 5.08
N GLY A 353 1.35 -11.93 4.37
CA GLY A 353 2.68 -11.61 4.87
C GLY A 353 2.63 -10.78 6.16
N ASN A 354 3.35 -11.20 7.18
CA ASN A 354 3.35 -10.62 8.52
C ASN A 354 4.79 -10.33 9.01
N GLY A 355 5.66 -9.93 8.09
CA GLY A 355 7.09 -9.72 8.35
C GLY A 355 7.42 -8.45 9.13
N GLY A 356 8.70 -8.31 9.49
CA GLY A 356 9.24 -7.17 10.22
C GLY A 356 9.79 -6.05 9.34
N GLY A 357 10.85 -5.39 9.79
CA GLY A 357 11.48 -4.26 9.10
C GLY A 357 11.19 -2.93 9.79
N THR A 358 11.02 -1.86 9.00
CA THR A 358 10.76 -0.50 9.50
C THR A 358 9.53 -0.44 10.40
N PHE A 359 8.56 -1.33 10.20
CA PHE A 359 7.36 -1.47 11.04
C PHE A 359 7.69 -1.69 12.53
N TYR A 360 8.68 -2.53 12.83
CA TYR A 360 9.08 -2.84 14.21
C TYR A 360 9.71 -1.61 14.88
N THR A 361 10.59 -0.92 14.16
CA THR A 361 11.22 0.31 14.64
C THR A 361 10.19 1.41 14.91
N LEU A 362 9.22 1.60 13.99
CA LEU A 362 8.13 2.57 14.19
C LEU A 362 7.18 2.17 15.31
N SER A 363 7.04 0.87 15.58
CA SER A 363 6.28 0.35 16.71
C SER A 363 7.03 0.44 18.05
N GLY A 364 8.26 0.96 18.06
CA GLY A 364 9.05 1.19 19.27
C GLY A 364 9.96 0.03 19.67
N VAL A 365 10.08 -1.01 18.85
CA VAL A 365 11.03 -2.12 19.08
C VAL A 365 12.45 -1.61 18.82
N ARG A 366 13.33 -1.79 19.80
CA ARG A 366 14.74 -1.38 19.71
C ARG A 366 15.59 -2.52 19.14
N ASP A 367 16.69 -2.16 18.49
CA ASP A 367 17.65 -3.14 17.99
C ASP A 367 18.16 -4.03 19.14
N GLY A 368 18.01 -5.35 18.98
CA GLY A 368 18.38 -6.35 19.99
C GLY A 368 17.37 -6.56 21.13
N ASP A 369 16.18 -5.95 21.06
CA ASP A 369 15.10 -6.15 22.02
C ASP A 369 14.18 -7.31 21.57
N ASP A 370 14.65 -8.54 21.76
CA ASP A 370 13.96 -9.76 21.30
C ASP A 370 12.59 -9.95 21.97
N GLU A 371 12.43 -9.51 23.23
CA GLU A 371 11.16 -9.60 23.96
C GLU A 371 10.11 -8.67 23.37
N ALA A 372 10.47 -7.41 23.09
CA ALA A 372 9.56 -6.46 22.42
C ALA A 372 9.23 -6.93 20.99
N ALA A 373 10.21 -7.48 20.28
CA ALA A 373 10.02 -8.03 18.94
C ALA A 373 9.07 -9.24 18.95
N GLU A 374 9.23 -10.17 19.89
CA GLU A 374 8.32 -11.32 20.07
C GLU A 374 6.91 -10.85 20.44
N LYS A 375 6.76 -9.91 21.39
CA LYS A 375 5.47 -9.35 21.77
C LYS A 375 4.74 -8.76 20.56
N LEU A 376 5.40 -7.90 19.78
CA LEU A 376 4.79 -7.29 18.60
C LEU A 376 4.45 -8.33 17.53
N ARG A 377 5.31 -9.33 17.31
CA ARG A 377 5.05 -10.44 16.38
C ARG A 377 3.76 -11.17 16.74
N LEU A 378 3.59 -11.50 18.02
CA LEU A 378 2.40 -12.16 18.54
C LEU A 378 1.15 -11.29 18.39
N GLN A 379 1.26 -9.99 18.68
CA GLN A 379 0.14 -9.06 18.53
C GLN A 379 -0.32 -8.94 17.06
N VAL A 380 0.61 -8.82 16.11
CA VAL A 380 0.29 -8.78 14.66
C VAL A 380 -0.34 -10.10 14.21
N TYR A 381 0.25 -11.24 14.62
CA TYR A 381 -0.25 -12.55 14.28
C TYR A 381 -1.69 -12.77 14.79
N ASN A 382 -1.95 -12.41 16.04
CA ASN A 382 -3.29 -12.54 16.64
C ASN A 382 -4.30 -11.59 15.99
N MET A 383 -3.92 -10.35 15.67
CA MET A 383 -4.79 -9.42 14.95
C MET A 383 -5.26 -9.99 13.61
N LEU A 384 -4.35 -10.62 12.85
CA LEU A 384 -4.71 -11.27 11.59
C LEU A 384 -5.66 -12.45 11.82
N LEU A 385 -5.36 -13.35 12.77
CA LEU A 385 -6.21 -14.51 13.05
C LEU A 385 -7.60 -14.16 13.59
N GLU A 386 -7.70 -13.13 14.44
CA GLU A 386 -8.98 -12.63 14.95
C GLU A 386 -9.88 -12.06 13.85
N ASN A 387 -9.28 -11.69 12.71
CA ASN A 387 -9.96 -11.20 11.52
C ASN A 387 -9.93 -12.24 10.38
N ARG A 388 -9.79 -13.53 10.70
CA ARG A 388 -9.84 -14.67 9.76
C ARG A 388 -8.76 -14.67 8.65
N LEU A 389 -7.66 -13.95 8.87
CA LEU A 389 -6.53 -13.88 7.94
C LEU A 389 -5.40 -14.77 8.45
N SER A 390 -5.01 -15.78 7.67
CA SER A 390 -3.90 -16.67 8.02
C SER A 390 -2.56 -16.01 7.71
N PRO A 391 -1.66 -15.82 8.70
CA PRO A 391 -0.35 -15.23 8.46
C PRO A 391 0.62 -16.22 7.81
N TYR A 392 1.53 -15.72 6.96
CA TYR A 392 2.59 -16.53 6.34
C TYR A 392 3.46 -17.25 7.37
N ASN A 393 4.01 -16.45 8.29
CA ASN A 393 5.02 -16.91 9.24
C ASN A 393 4.35 -17.16 10.58
N LEU A 394 4.59 -18.34 11.13
CA LEU A 394 4.21 -18.65 12.50
C LEU A 394 4.99 -17.76 13.49
N PRO A 395 4.47 -17.53 14.71
CA PRO A 395 5.16 -16.72 15.70
C PRO A 395 6.45 -17.36 16.24
N TYR A 396 6.64 -18.65 16.00
CA TYR A 396 7.79 -19.43 16.43
C TYR A 396 8.28 -20.29 15.26
N ASP A 397 9.55 -20.68 15.32
CA ASP A 397 10.09 -21.67 14.40
C ASP A 397 9.26 -22.96 14.44
N ILE A 398 9.08 -23.63 13.30
CA ILE A 398 8.22 -24.83 13.20
C ILE A 398 8.69 -25.97 14.10
N LEU A 399 9.99 -26.04 14.42
CA LEU A 399 10.54 -27.08 15.30
C LEU A 399 10.38 -26.75 16.79
N ASP A 400 10.00 -25.52 17.14
CA ASP A 400 9.65 -25.14 18.50
C ASP A 400 8.28 -25.71 18.88
N GLU A 401 8.18 -26.40 20.03
CA GLU A 401 6.92 -26.99 20.50
C GLU A 401 5.78 -25.96 20.65
N ARG A 402 6.11 -24.67 20.85
CA ARG A 402 5.11 -23.60 20.91
C ARG A 402 4.41 -23.38 19.57
N ALA A 403 5.05 -23.72 18.43
CA ALA A 403 4.44 -23.60 17.11
C ALA A 403 3.25 -24.56 16.92
N ASP A 404 3.23 -25.69 17.64
CA ASP A 404 2.20 -26.74 17.52
C ASP A 404 0.79 -26.20 17.81
N ALA A 405 0.67 -25.30 18.79
CA ALA A 405 -0.60 -24.66 19.13
C ALA A 405 -1.15 -23.83 17.95
N TYR A 406 -0.27 -23.13 17.23
CA TYR A 406 -0.65 -22.31 16.07
C TYR A 406 -0.99 -23.16 14.85
N MET A 407 -0.17 -24.17 14.53
CA MET A 407 -0.48 -25.09 13.42
C MET A 407 -1.80 -25.86 13.65
N SER A 408 -2.14 -26.12 14.92
CA SER A 408 -3.38 -26.80 15.32
C SER A 408 -4.59 -25.88 15.42
N ASP A 409 -4.42 -24.56 15.41
CA ASP A 409 -5.54 -23.61 15.51
C ASP A 409 -6.44 -23.75 14.26
N PRO A 410 -7.76 -24.01 14.42
CA PRO A 410 -8.66 -24.16 13.28
C PRO A 410 -8.77 -22.89 12.44
N ARG A 411 -8.52 -21.70 13.01
CA ARG A 411 -8.53 -20.42 12.29
C ARG A 411 -7.37 -20.28 11.30
N VAL A 412 -6.28 -21.01 11.52
CA VAL A 412 -5.14 -21.08 10.59
C VAL A 412 -5.48 -22.04 9.46
N THR A 413 -5.72 -21.48 8.28
CA THR A 413 -6.01 -22.22 7.03
C THR A 413 -4.74 -22.58 6.27
N SER A 414 -3.68 -21.78 6.41
CA SER A 414 -2.39 -22.04 5.76
C SER A 414 -1.22 -21.42 6.53
N PHE A 415 -0.01 -21.95 6.34
CA PHE A 415 1.25 -21.36 6.82
C PHE A 415 2.45 -21.82 5.98
N VAL A 416 3.49 -20.99 5.93
CA VAL A 416 4.72 -21.28 5.18
C VAL A 416 5.61 -22.25 5.95
N ILE A 417 6.06 -23.31 5.29
CA ILE A 417 7.15 -24.18 5.75
C ILE A 417 8.48 -23.55 5.30
N PRO A 418 9.46 -23.31 6.21
CA PRO A 418 10.75 -22.78 5.83
C PRO A 418 11.47 -23.66 4.80
N TYR A 419 11.94 -23.05 3.71
CA TYR A 419 12.72 -23.72 2.68
C TYR A 419 14.23 -23.57 2.97
N SER A 420 14.77 -24.46 3.81
CA SER A 420 16.19 -24.45 4.17
C SER A 420 17.10 -24.87 3.00
N GLU A 421 18.27 -24.26 2.88
CA GLU A 421 19.36 -24.72 2.00
C GLU A 421 20.02 -26.00 2.52
N ASP A 422 19.93 -26.25 3.83
CA ASP A 422 20.36 -27.51 4.46
C ASP A 422 19.27 -28.58 4.26
N ASP A 423 19.64 -29.67 3.59
CA ASP A 423 18.76 -30.80 3.28
C ASP A 423 18.22 -31.49 4.54
N ASP A 424 19.04 -31.67 5.57
CA ASP A 424 18.64 -32.36 6.80
C ASP A 424 17.61 -31.52 7.56
N LEU A 425 17.85 -30.20 7.67
CA LEU A 425 16.93 -29.28 8.30
C LEU A 425 15.62 -29.12 7.50
N LEU A 426 15.69 -29.10 6.17
CA LEU A 426 14.48 -29.08 5.32
C LEU A 426 13.61 -30.31 5.57
N VAL A 427 14.22 -31.50 5.62
CA VAL A 427 13.53 -32.75 5.91
C VAL A 427 12.96 -32.75 7.33
N GLU A 428 13.64 -32.15 8.30
CA GLU A 428 13.15 -32.02 9.67
C GLU A 428 11.88 -31.16 9.74
N TYR A 429 11.86 -29.98 9.11
CA TYR A 429 10.64 -29.15 9.01
C TYR A 429 9.49 -29.91 8.36
N TYR A 430 9.76 -30.57 7.23
CA TYR A 430 8.76 -31.34 6.51
C TYR A 430 8.22 -32.50 7.35
N THR A 431 9.10 -33.23 8.05
CA THR A 431 8.73 -34.36 8.92
C THR A 431 7.87 -33.89 10.08
N LYS A 432 8.22 -32.76 10.71
CA LYS A 432 7.42 -32.16 11.78
C LYS A 432 6.00 -31.84 11.30
N VAL A 433 5.87 -31.12 10.18
CA VAL A 433 4.56 -30.73 9.64
C VAL A 433 3.76 -31.96 9.18
N THR A 434 4.38 -32.94 8.52
CA THR A 434 3.68 -34.13 8.03
C THR A 434 3.38 -35.20 9.08
N SER A 435 3.93 -35.06 10.29
CA SER A 435 3.59 -35.93 11.43
C SER A 435 2.12 -35.80 11.87
N ASN A 436 1.47 -34.68 11.51
CA ASN A 436 0.06 -34.43 11.79
C ASN A 436 -0.69 -34.16 10.46
N PRO A 437 -1.72 -34.96 10.11
CA PRO A 437 -2.48 -34.78 8.87
C PRO A 437 -3.14 -33.41 8.71
N ASP A 438 -3.48 -32.73 9.81
CA ASP A 438 -4.10 -31.41 9.73
C ASP A 438 -3.06 -30.32 9.48
N TRP A 439 -1.86 -30.45 10.05
CA TRP A 439 -0.73 -29.55 9.74
C TRP A 439 -0.27 -29.75 8.28
N ALA A 440 -0.23 -30.99 7.80
CA ALA A 440 0.15 -31.34 6.43
C ALA A 440 -0.75 -30.71 5.37
N LYS A 441 -2.05 -30.54 5.64
CA LYS A 441 -3.00 -29.87 4.72
C LYS A 441 -2.76 -28.35 4.63
N LYS A 442 -2.36 -27.74 5.75
CA LYS A 442 -2.20 -26.29 5.89
C LYS A 442 -0.81 -25.79 5.46
N GLY A 443 0.22 -26.57 5.75
CA GLY A 443 1.62 -26.21 5.47
C GLY A 443 1.94 -26.28 3.97
N TYR A 444 2.66 -25.27 3.47
CA TYR A 444 3.15 -25.24 2.08
C TYR A 444 4.52 -24.56 1.96
N PHE A 445 5.30 -24.91 0.94
CA PHE A 445 6.53 -24.22 0.59
C PHE A 445 6.26 -23.03 -0.36
N TYR A 446 7.02 -21.95 -0.19
CA TYR A 446 7.03 -20.80 -1.11
C TYR A 446 8.47 -20.35 -1.44
N PRO A 447 9.26 -21.17 -2.16
CA PRO A 447 10.69 -20.96 -2.36
C PRO A 447 11.05 -20.06 -3.55
N ILE A 448 10.08 -19.75 -4.42
CA ILE A 448 10.28 -18.97 -5.63
C ILE A 448 9.02 -18.17 -5.96
N ASP A 449 9.21 -16.95 -6.44
CA ASP A 449 8.16 -15.99 -6.75
C ASP A 449 8.19 -15.63 -8.25
N GLU A 450 7.03 -15.71 -8.89
CA GLU A 450 6.78 -15.29 -10.29
C GLU A 450 7.88 -15.69 -11.30
N PRO A 451 8.19 -16.98 -11.50
CA PRO A 451 9.17 -17.39 -12.50
C PRO A 451 8.73 -16.96 -13.91
N GLY A 452 9.43 -15.97 -14.49
CA GLY A 452 9.03 -15.28 -15.72
C GLY A 452 9.97 -15.48 -16.92
N ASN A 453 10.99 -16.34 -16.83
CA ASN A 453 11.92 -16.61 -17.93
C ASN A 453 12.60 -17.98 -17.79
N ALA A 454 13.40 -18.36 -18.80
CA ALA A 454 14.08 -19.65 -18.86
C ALA A 454 14.98 -19.95 -17.64
N GLU A 455 15.73 -18.96 -17.15
CA GLU A 455 16.60 -19.12 -15.98
C GLU A 455 15.79 -19.34 -14.70
N ALA A 456 14.71 -18.57 -14.51
CA ALA A 456 13.81 -18.75 -13.38
C ALA A 456 13.14 -20.13 -13.41
N TYR A 457 12.75 -20.64 -14.58
CA TYR A 457 12.18 -21.99 -14.70
C TYR A 457 13.20 -23.13 -14.56
N ALA A 458 14.47 -22.88 -14.88
CA ALA A 458 15.55 -23.80 -14.53
C ALA A 458 15.67 -23.93 -13.01
N LYS A 459 15.71 -22.79 -12.28
CA LYS A 459 15.71 -22.77 -10.81
C LYS A 459 14.44 -23.40 -10.22
N TYR A 460 13.27 -23.10 -10.78
CA TYR A 460 12.01 -23.74 -10.40
C TYR A 460 12.11 -25.25 -10.51
N THR A 461 12.66 -25.77 -11.62
CA THR A 461 12.84 -27.20 -11.82
C THR A 461 13.77 -27.80 -10.77
N GLU A 462 14.93 -27.19 -10.50
CA GLU A 462 15.85 -27.62 -9.44
C GLU A 462 15.18 -27.69 -8.07
N ILE A 463 14.38 -26.68 -7.72
CA ILE A 463 13.60 -26.63 -6.48
C ILE A 463 12.59 -27.79 -6.44
N THR A 464 11.79 -27.97 -7.49
CA THR A 464 10.74 -29.00 -7.52
C THR A 464 11.32 -30.42 -7.51
N ASP A 465 12.48 -30.63 -8.16
CA ASP A 465 13.20 -31.91 -8.14
C ASP A 465 13.77 -32.19 -6.73
N ARG A 466 14.32 -31.15 -6.08
CA ARG A 466 14.81 -31.26 -4.70
C ARG A 466 13.68 -31.58 -3.73
N LEU A 467 12.56 -30.86 -3.79
CA LEU A 467 11.38 -31.12 -2.96
C LEU A 467 10.78 -32.50 -3.23
N SER A 468 10.69 -32.93 -4.50
CA SER A 468 10.19 -34.28 -4.84
C SER A 468 11.03 -35.39 -4.22
N ARG A 469 12.36 -35.18 -4.13
CA ARG A 469 13.30 -36.16 -3.56
C ARG A 469 13.29 -36.16 -2.03
N LEU A 470 13.23 -34.99 -1.40
CA LEU A 470 13.41 -34.84 0.05
C LEU A 470 12.08 -34.76 0.82
N CYS A 471 11.02 -34.28 0.18
CA CYS A 471 9.73 -33.98 0.79
C CYS A 471 8.59 -34.56 -0.09
N PRO A 472 8.51 -35.89 -0.27
CA PRO A 472 7.61 -36.50 -1.25
C PRO A 472 6.13 -36.22 -0.96
N GLY A 473 5.42 -35.59 -1.89
CA GLY A 473 4.04 -35.13 -1.68
C GLY A 473 3.97 -33.76 -1.00
N TYR A 474 5.02 -32.94 -1.14
CA TYR A 474 5.03 -31.56 -0.67
C TYR A 474 3.87 -30.73 -1.23
N ASN A 475 3.46 -29.73 -0.44
CA ASN A 475 2.65 -28.63 -0.94
C ASN A 475 3.54 -27.46 -1.32
N MET A 476 3.25 -26.80 -2.44
CA MET A 476 3.98 -25.62 -2.87
C MET A 476 3.06 -24.65 -3.59
N VAL A 477 3.19 -23.37 -3.23
CA VAL A 477 2.63 -22.26 -3.99
C VAL A 477 3.68 -21.69 -4.93
N THR A 478 3.25 -21.30 -6.13
CA THR A 478 4.09 -20.57 -7.07
C THR A 478 3.25 -19.52 -7.78
N PRO A 479 3.38 -18.25 -7.37
CA PRO A 479 2.63 -17.18 -8.03
C PRO A 479 3.06 -16.96 -9.47
N PHE A 480 2.15 -16.44 -10.29
CA PHE A 480 2.42 -16.02 -11.66
C PHE A 480 1.62 -14.76 -12.04
N ASN A 481 2.33 -13.79 -12.63
CA ASN A 481 1.80 -12.47 -13.03
C ASN A 481 1.52 -12.36 -14.55
N THR A 482 1.77 -13.43 -15.32
CA THR A 482 1.43 -13.51 -16.75
C THR A 482 0.73 -14.82 -17.05
N ASP A 483 -0.14 -14.83 -18.05
CA ASP A 483 -0.79 -16.04 -18.56
C ASP A 483 0.19 -16.94 -19.31
N LYS A 484 1.22 -16.32 -19.90
CA LYS A 484 2.23 -17.00 -20.70
C LYS A 484 3.63 -16.44 -20.46
N VAL A 485 4.62 -17.31 -20.67
CA VAL A 485 6.05 -16.99 -20.58
C VAL A 485 6.74 -17.42 -21.87
N ILE A 486 7.74 -16.64 -22.30
CA ILE A 486 8.56 -16.98 -23.47
C ILE A 486 9.84 -17.68 -22.99
N ILE A 487 10.01 -18.94 -23.36
CA ILE A 487 11.19 -19.77 -23.05
C ILE A 487 11.77 -20.26 -24.38
N ASP A 488 13.04 -19.95 -24.63
CA ASP A 488 13.74 -20.32 -25.87
C ASP A 488 12.98 -19.95 -27.16
N GLY A 489 12.32 -18.79 -27.15
CA GLY A 489 11.54 -18.27 -28.27
C GLY A 489 10.18 -18.94 -28.47
N LYS A 490 9.73 -19.79 -27.54
CA LYS A 490 8.41 -20.41 -27.53
C LYS A 490 7.56 -19.85 -26.40
N GLU A 491 6.32 -19.51 -26.74
CA GLU A 491 5.31 -19.11 -25.77
C GLU A 491 4.75 -20.36 -25.09
N MET A 492 4.71 -20.36 -23.76
CA MET A 492 4.26 -21.47 -22.92
C MET A 492 3.30 -20.94 -21.85
N SER A 493 2.23 -21.70 -21.55
CA SER A 493 1.29 -21.33 -20.48
C SER A 493 1.98 -21.38 -19.10
N SER A 494 1.75 -20.35 -18.29
CA SER A 494 2.23 -20.30 -16.90
C SER A 494 1.65 -21.43 -16.04
N VAL A 495 0.38 -21.79 -16.27
CA VAL A 495 -0.28 -22.90 -15.55
C VAL A 495 0.32 -24.25 -15.96
N GLN A 496 0.50 -24.46 -17.27
CA GLN A 496 1.06 -25.72 -17.79
C GLN A 496 2.51 -25.95 -17.35
N LEU A 497 3.30 -24.89 -17.20
CA LEU A 497 4.67 -24.97 -16.69
C LEU A 497 4.74 -25.42 -15.23
N GLN A 498 3.66 -25.22 -14.46
CA GLN A 498 3.57 -25.58 -13.04
C GLN A 498 2.80 -26.88 -12.78
N THR A 499 2.06 -27.38 -13.77
CA THR A 499 1.23 -28.59 -13.71
C THR A 499 2.01 -29.79 -13.14
N GLY A 500 1.43 -30.44 -12.12
CA GLY A 500 2.01 -31.59 -11.43
C GLY A 500 3.25 -31.31 -10.57
N LYS A 501 3.67 -30.04 -10.44
CA LYS A 501 4.85 -29.61 -9.67
C LYS A 501 4.52 -28.63 -8.55
N SER A 502 3.51 -27.78 -8.73
CA SER A 502 2.95 -26.93 -7.67
C SER A 502 1.54 -27.39 -7.34
N SER A 503 1.26 -27.64 -6.06
CA SER A 503 -0.08 -28.05 -5.61
C SER A 503 -1.01 -26.86 -5.39
N ILE A 504 -0.49 -25.63 -5.36
CA ILE A 504 -1.24 -24.39 -5.25
C ILE A 504 -0.85 -23.48 -6.41
N LEU A 505 -1.76 -23.34 -7.37
CA LEU A 505 -1.61 -22.42 -8.51
C LEU A 505 -2.13 -21.05 -8.08
N CYS A 506 -1.29 -20.01 -8.14
CA CYS A 506 -1.64 -18.68 -7.63
C CYS A 506 -1.48 -17.61 -8.71
N GLY A 507 -2.54 -17.28 -9.42
CA GLY A 507 -2.49 -16.25 -10.48
C GLY A 507 -2.76 -14.85 -9.95
N LEU A 508 -2.13 -13.83 -10.52
CA LEU A 508 -2.54 -12.45 -10.30
C LEU A 508 -4.00 -12.30 -10.73
N SER A 509 -4.85 -11.65 -9.93
CA SER A 509 -6.31 -11.65 -10.17
C SER A 509 -6.72 -11.24 -11.59
N GLU A 510 -6.04 -10.27 -12.20
CA GLU A 510 -6.30 -9.86 -13.59
C GLU A 510 -5.84 -10.87 -14.67
N VAL A 511 -4.91 -11.76 -14.33
CA VAL A 511 -4.37 -12.77 -15.27
C VAL A 511 -5.33 -13.92 -15.46
N LEU A 512 -6.14 -14.26 -14.45
CA LEU A 512 -7.11 -15.35 -14.54
C LEU A 512 -8.08 -15.17 -15.72
N ASN A 513 -8.44 -13.93 -16.05
CA ASN A 513 -9.34 -13.60 -17.16
C ASN A 513 -8.66 -13.58 -18.53
N ARG A 514 -7.36 -13.87 -18.62
CA ARG A 514 -6.62 -13.86 -19.88
C ARG A 514 -6.61 -15.25 -20.51
N GLY A 515 -7.08 -15.34 -21.75
CA GLY A 515 -7.03 -16.57 -22.54
C GLY A 515 -7.70 -17.75 -21.85
N THR A 516 -6.97 -18.86 -21.72
CA THR A 516 -7.43 -20.12 -21.11
C THR A 516 -6.98 -20.30 -19.66
N THR A 517 -6.40 -19.26 -19.03
CA THR A 517 -5.75 -19.38 -17.71
C THR A 517 -6.67 -19.97 -16.65
N LEU A 518 -7.87 -19.39 -16.46
CA LEU A 518 -8.82 -19.91 -15.47
C LEU A 518 -9.25 -21.35 -15.80
N GLU A 519 -9.52 -21.67 -17.07
CA GLU A 519 -9.88 -23.04 -17.48
C GLU A 519 -8.76 -24.04 -17.16
N GLU A 520 -7.51 -23.68 -17.44
CA GLU A 520 -6.34 -24.49 -17.13
C GLU A 520 -6.18 -24.70 -15.62
N MET A 521 -6.32 -23.65 -14.82
CA MET A 521 -6.30 -23.76 -13.35
C MET A 521 -7.41 -24.70 -12.85
N GLN A 522 -8.63 -24.56 -13.35
CA GLN A 522 -9.76 -25.39 -12.93
C GLN A 522 -9.63 -26.85 -13.41
N ASN A 523 -8.91 -27.11 -14.50
CA ASN A 523 -8.57 -28.47 -14.91
C ASN A 523 -7.54 -29.10 -13.96
N GLU A 524 -6.57 -28.33 -13.48
CA GLU A 524 -5.62 -28.79 -12.46
C GLU A 524 -6.28 -28.98 -11.09
N VAL A 525 -7.28 -28.17 -10.74
CA VAL A 525 -8.10 -28.39 -9.53
C VAL A 525 -8.77 -29.76 -9.55
N LYS A 526 -9.30 -30.20 -10.69
CA LYS A 526 -9.86 -31.56 -10.85
C LYS A 526 -8.82 -32.66 -10.66
N ASN A 527 -7.53 -32.34 -10.82
CA ASN A 527 -6.40 -33.24 -10.63
C ASN A 527 -5.80 -33.16 -9.21
N GLY A 528 -6.43 -32.42 -8.29
CA GLY A 528 -6.03 -32.33 -6.88
C GLY A 528 -5.22 -31.08 -6.51
N SER A 529 -4.99 -30.16 -7.45
CA SER A 529 -4.41 -28.86 -7.14
C SER A 529 -5.43 -27.94 -6.46
N ARG A 530 -4.94 -26.86 -5.86
CA ARG A 530 -5.75 -25.74 -5.36
C ARG A 530 -5.55 -24.52 -6.25
N ALA A 531 -6.61 -23.74 -6.43
CA ALA A 531 -6.57 -22.48 -7.17
C ALA A 531 -6.65 -21.32 -6.18
N TRP A 532 -5.54 -20.61 -6.03
CA TRP A 532 -5.46 -19.35 -5.32
C TRP A 532 -5.33 -18.21 -6.33
N TRP A 533 -5.52 -17.00 -5.83
CA TRP A 533 -5.09 -15.80 -6.53
C TRP A 533 -4.42 -14.82 -5.59
N TYR A 534 -3.83 -13.78 -6.14
CA TYR A 534 -3.26 -12.69 -5.35
C TYR A 534 -3.53 -11.35 -5.99
N VAL A 535 -3.40 -10.33 -5.15
CA VAL A 535 -3.28 -8.92 -5.54
C VAL A 535 -2.02 -8.35 -4.90
N CYS A 536 -1.48 -7.28 -5.48
CA CYS A 536 -0.30 -6.57 -4.99
C CYS A 536 -0.36 -5.14 -5.51
N CYS A 537 0.77 -4.56 -5.93
CA CYS A 537 0.83 -3.30 -6.67
C CYS A 537 0.06 -3.33 -8.01
N ALA A 538 -0.46 -4.49 -8.41
CA ALA A 538 -1.42 -4.71 -9.48
C ALA A 538 -2.55 -5.66 -9.03
N PRO A 539 -3.68 -5.72 -9.74
CA PRO A 539 -4.09 -4.81 -10.82
C PRO A 539 -4.52 -3.43 -10.32
N GLY A 540 -4.44 -2.42 -11.19
CA GLY A 540 -5.02 -1.08 -10.98
C GLY A 540 -6.28 -0.86 -11.82
N GLY A 541 -6.76 0.38 -11.91
CA GLY A 541 -7.95 0.72 -12.71
C GLY A 541 -9.25 0.20 -12.09
N ASP A 542 -10.07 -0.47 -12.89
CA ASP A 542 -11.39 -0.94 -12.47
C ASP A 542 -11.37 -2.25 -11.67
N TYR A 543 -10.20 -2.85 -11.45
CA TYR A 543 -10.12 -4.08 -10.65
C TYR A 543 -10.27 -3.82 -9.15
N CYS A 544 -10.76 -4.83 -8.43
CA CYS A 544 -10.68 -4.89 -6.97
C CYS A 544 -9.23 -5.12 -6.52
N ASN A 545 -8.81 -4.39 -5.49
CA ASN A 545 -7.48 -4.49 -4.87
C ASN A 545 -7.52 -3.85 -3.47
N PHE A 546 -6.38 -3.79 -2.76
CA PHE A 546 -6.23 -3.28 -1.40
C PHE A 546 -5.52 -1.92 -1.30
N PHE A 547 -5.54 -1.11 -2.36
CA PHE A 547 -4.96 0.23 -2.31
C PHE A 547 -5.77 1.16 -1.42
N GLU A 548 -5.08 2.08 -0.76
CA GLU A 548 -5.66 2.99 0.24
C GLU A 548 -6.72 3.94 -0.33
N PHE A 549 -6.63 4.29 -1.60
CA PHE A 549 -7.58 5.18 -2.28
C PHE A 549 -8.78 4.47 -2.89
N LEU A 550 -8.84 3.14 -2.84
CA LEU A 550 -9.99 2.39 -3.32
C LEU A 550 -11.11 2.43 -2.29
N ASP A 551 -12.33 2.48 -2.79
CA ASP A 551 -13.52 2.40 -1.97
C ASP A 551 -13.58 1.07 -1.19
N GLY A 552 -14.15 1.08 0.01
CA GLY A 552 -14.14 -0.05 0.94
C GLY A 552 -14.79 -1.30 0.34
N ILE A 553 -15.85 -1.10 -0.46
CA ILE A 553 -16.56 -2.16 -1.18
C ILE A 553 -15.64 -3.00 -2.06
N LYS A 554 -14.60 -2.40 -2.65
CA LYS A 554 -13.66 -3.11 -3.53
C LYS A 554 -12.77 -4.09 -2.76
N HIS A 555 -12.50 -3.84 -1.49
CA HIS A 555 -11.73 -4.75 -0.64
C HIS A 555 -12.56 -5.98 -0.26
N ARG A 556 -13.85 -5.78 0.05
CA ARG A 556 -14.79 -6.84 0.43
C ARG A 556 -15.22 -7.70 -0.77
N LEU A 557 -15.50 -7.07 -1.92
CA LEU A 557 -15.92 -7.75 -3.17
C LEU A 557 -14.86 -8.69 -3.74
N LEU A 558 -13.59 -8.57 -3.35
CA LEU A 558 -12.56 -9.50 -3.80
C LEU A 558 -12.93 -10.94 -3.45
N MET A 559 -13.47 -11.20 -2.26
CA MET A 559 -13.89 -12.56 -1.86
C MET A 559 -15.17 -13.03 -2.58
N TRP A 560 -16.06 -12.11 -2.95
CA TRP A 560 -17.21 -12.41 -3.80
C TRP A 560 -16.78 -12.83 -5.22
N GLN A 561 -15.79 -12.14 -5.77
CA GLN A 561 -15.16 -12.51 -7.03
C GLN A 561 -14.44 -13.86 -6.93
N GLN A 562 -13.69 -14.13 -5.84
CA GLN A 562 -13.07 -15.46 -5.65
C GLN A 562 -14.08 -16.58 -5.77
N ARG A 563 -15.23 -16.40 -5.09
CA ARG A 563 -16.27 -17.41 -5.08
C ARG A 563 -16.89 -17.62 -6.46
N SER A 564 -17.12 -16.55 -7.24
CA SER A 564 -17.69 -16.68 -8.59
C SER A 564 -16.75 -17.37 -9.58
N PHE A 565 -15.43 -17.32 -9.34
CA PHE A 565 -14.41 -17.96 -10.18
C PHE A 565 -13.88 -19.30 -9.64
N ASP A 566 -14.51 -19.86 -8.60
CA ASP A 566 -14.05 -21.10 -7.94
C ASP A 566 -12.58 -21.01 -7.47
N ILE A 567 -12.19 -19.84 -6.98
CA ILE A 567 -10.89 -19.61 -6.34
C ILE A 567 -11.05 -19.85 -4.85
N SER A 568 -10.23 -20.76 -4.31
CA SER A 568 -10.33 -21.24 -2.94
C SER A 568 -9.42 -20.50 -1.97
N GLY A 569 -8.52 -19.63 -2.46
CA GLY A 569 -7.67 -18.87 -1.56
C GLY A 569 -7.05 -17.57 -2.09
N LEU A 570 -6.67 -16.73 -1.13
CA LEU A 570 -6.09 -15.40 -1.33
C LEU A 570 -4.68 -15.33 -0.74
N LEU A 571 -3.73 -14.93 -1.57
CA LEU A 571 -2.39 -14.55 -1.14
C LEU A 571 -2.24 -13.02 -1.16
N TYR A 572 -1.68 -12.46 -0.09
CA TYR A 572 -1.28 -11.05 -0.03
C TYR A 572 0.13 -10.92 0.57
N TRP A 573 1.02 -10.31 -0.20
CA TRP A 573 2.47 -10.41 0.02
C TRP A 573 2.96 -9.78 1.33
N SER A 574 2.27 -8.80 1.89
CA SER A 574 2.58 -8.20 3.19
C SER A 574 1.39 -7.44 3.78
N THR A 575 1.39 -7.28 5.11
CA THR A 575 0.42 -6.47 5.87
C THR A 575 1.09 -5.36 6.69
N THR A 576 2.42 -5.35 6.73
CA THR A 576 3.24 -4.49 7.61
C THR A 576 4.35 -3.75 6.84
N TYR A 577 4.28 -3.71 5.51
CA TYR A 577 5.34 -3.12 4.68
C TYR A 577 5.32 -1.59 4.67
N CYS A 578 6.32 -0.98 5.31
CA CYS A 578 6.47 0.48 5.35
C CYS A 578 7.92 0.95 5.14
N GLU A 579 8.65 0.32 4.22
CA GLU A 579 10.07 0.63 3.99
C GLU A 579 10.32 1.94 3.22
N LYS A 580 9.31 2.47 2.53
CA LYS A 580 9.44 3.70 1.73
C LYS A 580 9.11 4.98 2.51
N ALA A 581 8.24 4.89 3.50
CA ALA A 581 7.82 6.01 4.33
C ALA A 581 7.14 5.54 5.61
N ASN A 582 7.08 6.43 6.61
CA ASN A 582 6.23 6.24 7.77
C ASN A 582 4.74 6.29 7.35
N PRO A 583 3.95 5.23 7.58
CA PRO A 583 2.56 5.16 7.11
C PRO A 583 1.64 6.18 7.80
N TRP A 584 2.01 6.69 8.98
CA TRP A 584 1.27 7.78 9.64
C TRP A 584 1.50 9.16 9.02
N GLU A 585 2.46 9.29 8.10
CA GLU A 585 2.81 10.57 7.48
C GLU A 585 2.64 10.55 5.95
N SER A 586 2.59 9.36 5.35
CA SER A 586 2.59 9.18 3.90
C SER A 586 2.13 7.77 3.52
N THR A 587 1.20 7.68 2.57
CA THR A 587 0.63 6.43 2.02
C THR A 587 1.57 5.70 1.05
N LYS A 588 2.81 6.19 0.94
CA LYS A 588 3.81 5.74 -0.04
C LYS A 588 4.44 4.41 0.38
N THR A 589 4.14 3.36 -0.35
CA THR A 589 4.76 2.02 -0.21
C THR A 589 5.69 1.68 -1.39
N TRP A 590 5.53 2.33 -2.54
CA TRP A 590 6.41 2.16 -3.72
C TRP A 590 7.13 3.47 -4.09
N ASP A 591 7.86 3.49 -5.21
CA ASP A 591 8.54 4.71 -5.65
C ASP A 591 7.58 5.77 -6.19
N ASP A 592 6.35 5.38 -6.54
CA ASP A 592 5.21 6.23 -6.87
C ASP A 592 4.02 5.99 -5.91
N TYR A 593 2.85 6.58 -6.20
CA TYR A 593 1.63 6.47 -5.39
C TYR A 593 0.50 5.70 -6.08
N ASN A 594 0.74 5.08 -7.24
CA ASN A 594 -0.29 4.36 -8.01
C ASN A 594 -0.85 3.15 -7.25
N SER A 595 -0.06 2.61 -6.31
CA SER A 595 -0.39 1.49 -5.45
C SER A 595 -0.25 1.87 -3.98
N ALA A 596 -0.65 3.10 -3.62
CA ALA A 596 -0.54 3.61 -2.26
C ALA A 596 -1.20 2.65 -1.25
N GLY A 597 -0.50 2.39 -0.15
CA GLY A 597 -0.91 1.42 0.88
C GLY A 597 -0.71 -0.06 0.54
N ASP A 598 -0.19 -0.41 -0.65
CA ASP A 598 0.11 -1.82 -0.98
C ASP A 598 1.17 -2.43 -0.05
N GLY A 599 0.90 -3.62 0.47
CA GLY A 599 1.69 -4.32 1.47
C GLY A 599 1.44 -3.86 2.91
N MET A 600 0.54 -2.90 3.12
CA MET A 600 0.36 -2.20 4.39
C MET A 600 -1.12 -2.22 4.80
N LEU A 601 -1.50 -3.07 5.74
CA LEU A 601 -2.87 -3.16 6.30
C LEU A 601 -2.92 -2.89 7.82
N ILE A 602 -1.78 -2.87 8.50
CA ILE A 602 -1.67 -2.76 9.96
C ILE A 602 -0.72 -1.64 10.35
N TYR A 603 -1.20 -0.53 10.89
CA TYR A 603 -0.37 0.61 11.28
C TYR A 603 0.48 0.35 12.55
N PRO A 604 1.71 0.90 12.63
CA PRO A 604 2.58 0.74 13.79
C PRO A 604 2.10 1.63 14.94
N GLY A 605 1.34 1.08 15.89
CA GLY A 605 0.70 1.87 16.94
C GLY A 605 1.68 2.55 17.89
N GLY A 606 2.87 1.98 18.09
CA GLY A 606 3.93 2.60 18.90
C GLY A 606 4.31 4.01 18.44
N TYR A 607 4.16 4.30 17.14
CA TYR A 607 4.40 5.63 16.60
C TYR A 607 3.45 6.68 17.19
N ILE A 608 2.22 6.32 17.53
CA ILE A 608 1.25 7.20 18.18
C ILE A 608 1.11 6.94 19.69
N GLY A 609 2.03 6.16 20.26
CA GLY A 609 2.02 5.78 21.68
C GLY A 609 0.99 4.71 22.05
N PHE A 610 0.44 3.98 21.07
CA PHE A 610 -0.46 2.85 21.30
C PHE A 610 0.35 1.54 21.45
N ASP A 611 0.07 0.75 22.49
CA ASP A 611 0.79 -0.52 22.78
C ASP A 611 0.24 -1.69 21.94
N GLY A 612 0.50 -1.64 20.64
CA GLY A 612 0.15 -2.73 19.73
C GLY A 612 -0.02 -2.28 18.27
N PRO A 613 -0.37 -3.21 17.38
CA PRO A 613 -0.77 -2.90 16.02
C PRO A 613 -2.12 -2.18 15.97
N ILE A 614 -2.36 -1.43 14.89
CA ILE A 614 -3.64 -0.76 14.61
C ILE A 614 -4.14 -1.21 13.25
N ALA A 615 -5.36 -1.74 13.17
CA ALA A 615 -5.95 -2.19 11.92
C ALA A 615 -6.31 -1.00 11.01
N SER A 616 -6.31 -1.24 9.70
CA SER A 616 -6.92 -0.34 8.72
C SER A 616 -8.39 -0.68 8.46
N LEU A 617 -9.14 0.29 7.93
CA LEU A 617 -10.49 0.09 7.39
C LEU A 617 -10.49 -0.96 6.27
N ARG A 618 -9.39 -1.06 5.51
CA ARG A 618 -9.20 -2.10 4.49
C ARG A 618 -9.14 -3.48 5.10
N LEU A 619 -8.37 -3.66 6.19
CA LEU A 619 -8.28 -4.94 6.89
C LEU A 619 -9.67 -5.38 7.36
N MET A 620 -10.48 -4.47 7.90
CA MET A 620 -11.84 -4.80 8.35
C MET A 620 -12.74 -5.23 7.17
N ASN A 621 -12.75 -4.49 6.07
CA ASN A 621 -13.51 -4.89 4.88
C ASN A 621 -13.01 -6.21 4.26
N ILE A 622 -11.71 -6.52 4.35
CA ILE A 622 -11.17 -7.82 3.94
C ILE A 622 -11.68 -8.92 4.88
N ALA A 623 -11.66 -8.69 6.19
CA ALA A 623 -12.18 -9.64 7.18
C ALA A 623 -13.65 -9.96 6.93
N ASP A 624 -14.48 -8.92 6.74
CA ASP A 624 -15.91 -9.08 6.46
C ASP A 624 -16.14 -9.86 5.15
N GLY A 625 -15.29 -9.66 4.14
CA GLY A 625 -15.35 -10.45 2.90
C GLY A 625 -14.94 -11.91 3.08
N MET A 626 -14.02 -12.22 4.00
CA MET A 626 -13.70 -13.61 4.37
C MET A 626 -14.90 -14.27 5.06
N GLU A 627 -15.62 -13.53 5.89
CA GLU A 627 -16.86 -13.98 6.52
C GLU A 627 -17.96 -14.21 5.48
N ASP A 628 -18.13 -13.31 4.50
CA ASP A 628 -19.04 -13.52 3.37
C ASP A 628 -18.69 -14.81 2.59
N TYR A 629 -17.41 -15.17 2.48
CA TYR A 629 -17.01 -16.42 1.84
C TYR A 629 -17.54 -17.66 2.60
N ASP A 630 -17.56 -17.61 3.93
CA ASP A 630 -18.16 -18.66 4.75
C ASP A 630 -19.68 -18.76 4.53
N TYR A 631 -20.36 -17.64 4.32
CA TYR A 631 -21.77 -17.63 3.94
C TYR A 631 -21.98 -18.41 2.65
N PHE A 632 -21.13 -18.19 1.64
CA PHE A 632 -21.25 -18.91 0.37
C PHE A 632 -20.95 -20.40 0.51
N ALA A 633 -20.04 -20.79 1.40
CA ALA A 633 -19.78 -22.20 1.66
C ALA A 633 -20.99 -22.88 2.32
N LEU A 634 -21.58 -22.24 3.34
CA LEU A 634 -22.79 -22.72 4.00
C LEU A 634 -23.99 -22.75 3.05
N ALA A 635 -24.17 -21.69 2.25
CA ALA A 635 -25.28 -21.55 1.32
C ALA A 635 -25.16 -22.55 0.16
N GLU A 636 -23.96 -22.81 -0.37
CA GLU A 636 -23.77 -23.84 -1.40
C GLU A 636 -24.11 -25.22 -0.84
N ALA A 637 -23.68 -25.54 0.38
CA ALA A 637 -23.99 -26.82 1.02
C ALA A 637 -25.50 -27.02 1.24
N LYS A 638 -26.26 -25.94 1.44
CA LYS A 638 -27.70 -25.99 1.72
C LYS A 638 -28.58 -25.87 0.48
N PHE A 639 -28.25 -24.94 -0.42
CA PHE A 639 -29.10 -24.54 -1.55
C PHE A 639 -28.50 -24.87 -2.91
N GLY A 640 -27.25 -25.32 -2.96
CA GLY A 640 -26.53 -25.65 -4.18
C GLY A 640 -25.81 -24.44 -4.80
N LYS A 641 -24.81 -24.75 -5.63
CA LYS A 641 -23.91 -23.76 -6.24
C LYS A 641 -24.62 -22.77 -7.16
N GLU A 642 -25.61 -23.22 -7.93
CA GLU A 642 -26.35 -22.36 -8.85
C GLU A 642 -27.09 -21.24 -8.10
N TRP A 643 -27.66 -21.53 -6.93
CA TRP A 643 -28.33 -20.54 -6.10
C TRP A 643 -27.34 -19.47 -5.59
N VAL A 644 -26.16 -19.90 -5.14
CA VAL A 644 -25.10 -18.98 -4.69
C VAL A 644 -24.63 -18.08 -5.83
N ASN A 645 -24.38 -18.68 -7.01
CA ASN A 645 -23.97 -17.94 -8.19
C ASN A 645 -25.03 -16.91 -8.64
N GLU A 646 -26.32 -17.23 -8.54
CA GLU A 646 -27.40 -16.27 -8.82
C GLU A 646 -27.34 -15.05 -7.88
N LYS A 647 -27.03 -15.27 -6.59
CA LYS A 647 -26.87 -14.16 -5.63
C LYS A 647 -25.65 -13.32 -5.91
N ILE A 648 -24.48 -13.94 -6.12
CA ILE A 648 -23.23 -13.23 -6.41
C ILE A 648 -23.35 -12.43 -7.73
N ALA A 649 -24.03 -12.98 -8.75
CA ALA A 649 -24.22 -12.32 -10.05
C ALA A 649 -24.98 -10.98 -9.97
N LYS A 650 -25.71 -10.70 -8.87
CA LYS A 650 -26.36 -9.40 -8.64
C LYS A 650 -25.37 -8.29 -8.30
N VAL A 651 -24.19 -8.64 -7.78
CA VAL A 651 -23.18 -7.69 -7.30
C VAL A 651 -21.87 -7.78 -8.07
N VAL A 652 -21.53 -8.94 -8.63
CA VAL A 652 -20.28 -9.20 -9.37
C VAL A 652 -20.59 -10.00 -10.62
N THR A 653 -20.14 -9.50 -11.77
CA THR A 653 -20.29 -10.19 -13.06
C THR A 653 -18.95 -10.52 -13.72
N SER A 654 -17.91 -9.74 -13.42
CA SER A 654 -16.52 -10.02 -13.81
C SER A 654 -15.54 -9.39 -12.81
N PRO A 655 -14.21 -9.60 -12.91
CA PRO A 655 -13.22 -8.95 -12.06
C PRO A 655 -13.20 -7.42 -12.15
N THR A 656 -13.76 -6.84 -13.22
CA THR A 656 -13.84 -5.38 -13.45
C THR A 656 -15.27 -4.84 -13.50
N GLU A 657 -16.29 -5.72 -13.50
CA GLU A 657 -17.70 -5.32 -13.56
C GLU A 657 -18.44 -5.83 -12.31
N TYR A 658 -18.72 -4.88 -11.41
CA TYR A 658 -19.35 -5.10 -10.13
C TYR A 658 -20.12 -3.85 -9.69
N THR A 659 -20.96 -3.99 -8.67
CA THR A 659 -21.72 -2.88 -8.09
C THR A 659 -20.82 -1.91 -7.34
N SER A 660 -21.09 -0.61 -7.50
CA SER A 660 -20.61 0.45 -6.59
C SER A 660 -21.73 0.97 -5.69
N ASP A 661 -22.89 0.30 -5.69
CA ASP A 661 -24.03 0.61 -4.83
C ASP A 661 -23.92 -0.22 -3.54
N HIS A 662 -23.55 0.46 -2.45
CA HIS A 662 -23.39 -0.12 -1.12
C HIS A 662 -24.70 -0.68 -0.57
N ALA A 663 -25.83 -0.03 -0.83
CA ALA A 663 -27.14 -0.49 -0.37
C ALA A 663 -27.57 -1.77 -1.10
N LEU A 664 -27.31 -1.85 -2.41
CA LEU A 664 -27.53 -3.08 -3.18
C LEU A 664 -26.65 -4.23 -2.66
N PHE A 665 -25.38 -3.96 -2.38
CA PHE A 665 -24.46 -4.95 -1.80
C PHE A 665 -25.01 -5.51 -0.47
N GLU A 666 -25.35 -4.63 0.46
CA GLU A 666 -25.89 -4.99 1.77
C GLU A 666 -27.22 -5.74 1.65
N GLN A 667 -28.09 -5.32 0.74
CA GLN A 667 -29.35 -6.02 0.47
C GLN A 667 -29.08 -7.47 0.05
N VAL A 668 -28.19 -7.70 -0.91
CA VAL A 668 -27.89 -9.05 -1.42
C VAL A 668 -27.23 -9.92 -0.34
N ARG A 669 -26.32 -9.36 0.44
CA ARG A 669 -25.73 -10.06 1.59
C ARG A 669 -26.80 -10.48 2.60
N ARG A 670 -27.74 -9.60 2.94
CA ARG A 670 -28.87 -9.90 3.84
C ARG A 670 -29.80 -10.95 3.28
N GLU A 671 -30.08 -10.95 1.97
CA GLU A 671 -30.86 -12.02 1.34
C GLU A 671 -30.22 -13.40 1.60
N ILE A 672 -28.89 -13.50 1.58
CA ILE A 672 -28.17 -14.74 1.86
C ILE A 672 -28.26 -15.10 3.34
N GLY A 673 -27.98 -14.14 4.23
CA GLY A 673 -28.06 -14.36 5.68
C GLY A 673 -29.46 -14.77 6.15
N VAL A 674 -30.51 -14.12 5.65
CA VAL A 674 -31.91 -14.50 5.94
C VAL A 674 -32.20 -15.92 5.44
N ALA A 675 -31.82 -16.26 4.22
CA ALA A 675 -32.02 -17.60 3.69
C ALA A 675 -31.34 -18.67 4.56
N LEU A 676 -30.09 -18.43 4.99
CA LEU A 676 -29.37 -19.32 5.89
C LEU A 676 -30.01 -19.42 7.28
N ALA A 677 -30.57 -18.33 7.81
CA ALA A 677 -31.24 -18.31 9.11
C ALA A 677 -32.57 -19.07 9.12
N GLU A 678 -33.27 -19.13 7.99
CA GLU A 678 -34.57 -19.80 7.82
C GLU A 678 -34.44 -21.29 7.45
N ALA A 679 -33.24 -21.73 7.05
CA ALA A 679 -32.94 -23.07 6.56
C ALA A 679 -32.76 -24.12 7.67
#